data_AF-A0A8J3RCZ4-F1
#
_entry.id   AF-A0A8J3RCZ4-F1
#
_cell.length_a   1.000
_cell.length_b   1.000
_cell.length_c   1.000
_cell.angle_alpha   90.00
_cell.angle_beta   90.00
_cell.angle_gamma   90.00
#
_symmetry.space_group_name_H-M   'P 1'
#
loop_
_entity.id
_entity.type
_entity.pdbx_description
1 polymer ?
#
loop_
_entity_poly.entity_id
_entity_poly.type
_entity_poly.pdbx_seq_one_letter_code
_entity_poly.pdbx_strand_id
1 'polypeptide(L)'
;MASVEFVFRGGDGRLTTELRVGPGGDRLTLPFPVMRFHGESAAIVRSVRIVPAYGTEPAASGSALWLAGQWTPEIPQNGLRLREGLWWRPVGAIQVGRSELPPGRTHFDWTVSYQLDDGSTLMREATGGLTVDTTGDPGRLDVHEGWIALDYGTTTTSITMFDQKHQIVLLGLPRTQAAIIRRRLGELFEGGESEGIEFGLSVSEWRRMLEAAGNLLASASAPRLDPLTVARNVLHSDLYRLLIALERQVVESQRPELALGLHRLYSSAFAMPPIREQRLVSIPLHAEKETIASAVDVLSLQPLNVRMAADGIRLDSTEAGQAPVEVRYQPGLKQYIGASRPLPGLPPDHPHPVSTDDVLAAAWQCLLKDKVAKFCQDHPDEYSTKPITHAVVTYPTAAPPQTRLDVEKLARRIGLDRVVTDYDEATAAAMFYLMRDFAGDPAVGIEAYRARSRRDGAAQTWHRNILVVDIGGGTTDIALIGITLHDETDFESGKGRDVQGRYYVLRPTIRAKAGRAQLGGDRITLGIFNHLKATLADLLLTRDARIVQGEYPPFLSEGRYREKSLLSRVEDSKMEALRDDLIDAVIPTRWVKDPTDKQAVRQRFRLLWDEAEQAKTQQSVNEGDYLVRHVGELLNLSGKAKEAAQDLPDVTIAHAEISSIIEEVVRSAFDIGLNVVKRSLIRPSDGGPETLDTVMVSGGSSALPQIQRILREVFTGAGGDIQWNPMNVVYEPAFAKTGTSIGACWAEHVRRKGFDRARNARQRVGRGLTELHIDVDNLFHALPNTFVLDALDGQSWILFHIGAEFDQIGAAGGVEGRRRSEWVHTTEDLTVYRQPFSLEEKRDVWGNLNLATMRGELGEHWLDLARWQRRVKVQFEINERSLITAYFCEESGPAHIVGFDGVSPMTGLVEVGDDGVPVVQADIVVNPQSAGGMAAAGQVVFPRGARLTDRLVVGGSDRPVAGLISGALPKDVPVDGGWSFYRRDSTDPDRMVQIGRVMSAPEAGRMGPDIVAALDQDGRLTTTPSYPAYQQAKSMAEVLERPGAVLGYAMKPGTADIDERFDPFNGTH
;
A
#
# COMPACT_ATOMS: atom_id res chain seq x y z
N MET A 1 19.51 7.57 -22.01
CA MET A 1 18.34 8.48 -22.12
C MET A 1 18.70 9.72 -21.32
N ALA A 2 18.81 10.89 -21.95
CA ALA A 2 19.29 12.11 -21.28
C ALA A 2 18.14 12.80 -20.51
N SER A 3 18.37 13.12 -19.23
CA SER A 3 17.61 14.15 -18.52
C SER A 3 18.11 15.52 -18.97
N VAL A 4 17.21 16.50 -19.07
CA VAL A 4 17.59 17.88 -19.42
C VAL A 4 17.40 18.75 -18.19
N GLU A 5 18.50 19.35 -17.71
CA GLU A 5 18.50 20.27 -16.57
C GLU A 5 18.55 21.72 -17.06
N PHE A 6 17.63 22.53 -16.54
CA PHE A 6 17.57 23.97 -16.76
C PHE A 6 17.89 24.70 -15.45
N VAL A 7 18.99 25.45 -15.44
CA VAL A 7 19.43 26.26 -14.30
C VAL A 7 19.29 27.73 -14.64
N PHE A 8 18.41 28.45 -13.94
CA PHE A 8 18.19 29.88 -14.12
C PHE A 8 18.95 30.68 -13.04
N ARG A 9 19.76 31.64 -13.47
CA ARG A 9 20.46 32.58 -12.59
C ARG A 9 20.04 34.02 -12.87
N GLY A 10 19.67 34.74 -11.81
CA GLY A 10 19.42 36.17 -11.86
C GLY A 10 20.70 36.97 -12.13
N GLY A 11 20.57 38.25 -12.49
CA GLY A 11 21.72 39.12 -12.76
C GLY A 11 22.58 39.49 -11.54
N ASP A 12 22.16 39.08 -10.35
CA ASP A 12 22.95 39.08 -9.11
C ASP A 12 23.72 37.76 -8.90
N GLY A 13 23.63 36.80 -9.84
CA GLY A 13 24.24 35.48 -9.77
C GLY A 13 23.49 34.47 -8.90
N ARG A 14 22.37 34.83 -8.26
CA ARG A 14 21.58 33.92 -7.42
C ARG A 14 20.73 32.97 -8.26
N LEU A 15 20.63 31.72 -7.81
CA LEU A 15 19.76 30.70 -8.41
C LEU A 15 18.30 31.11 -8.20
N THR A 16 17.54 31.26 -9.29
CA THR A 16 16.12 31.66 -9.23
C THR A 16 15.16 30.49 -9.41
N THR A 17 15.55 29.45 -10.18
CA THR A 17 14.75 28.25 -10.43
C THR A 17 15.63 27.15 -11.02
N GLU A 18 15.29 25.90 -10.69
CA GLU A 18 15.82 24.70 -11.31
C GLU A 18 14.66 23.86 -11.84
N LEU A 19 14.74 23.42 -13.09
CA LEU A 19 13.70 22.60 -13.72
C LEU A 19 14.33 21.42 -14.44
N ARG A 20 13.86 20.21 -14.15
CA ARG A 20 14.36 18.96 -14.74
C ARG A 20 13.23 18.25 -15.47
N VAL A 21 13.45 17.90 -16.73
CA VAL A 21 12.46 17.18 -17.55
C VAL A 21 12.90 15.73 -17.72
N GLY A 22 12.05 14.80 -17.28
CA GLY A 22 12.30 13.36 -17.31
C GLY A 22 12.18 12.72 -18.71
N PRO A 23 12.50 11.43 -18.85
CA PRO A 23 12.68 10.76 -20.14
C PRO A 23 11.40 10.45 -20.96
N GLY A 24 10.22 11.03 -20.68
CA GLY A 24 8.99 10.76 -21.44
C GLY A 24 8.80 11.63 -22.69
N GLY A 25 8.65 10.99 -23.87
CA GLY A 25 8.24 11.62 -25.15
C GLY A 25 9.37 12.16 -26.05
N ASP A 26 9.15 12.13 -27.37
CA ASP A 26 10.07 12.68 -28.41
C ASP A 26 10.11 14.21 -28.45
N ARG A 27 9.11 14.85 -27.82
CA ARG A 27 8.96 16.30 -27.71
C ARG A 27 9.02 16.73 -26.25
N LEU A 28 9.83 17.74 -25.98
CA LEU A 28 10.01 18.35 -24.67
C LEU A 28 9.31 19.71 -24.66
N THR A 29 8.65 19.99 -23.54
CA THR A 29 7.99 21.28 -23.30
C THR A 29 8.94 22.13 -22.45
N LEU A 30 9.58 23.13 -23.06
CA LEU A 30 10.57 23.97 -22.40
C LEU A 30 9.93 25.23 -21.82
N PRO A 31 10.16 25.55 -20.53
CA PRO A 31 9.73 26.81 -19.96
C PRO A 31 10.57 27.97 -20.52
N PHE A 32 9.97 29.16 -20.56
CA PHE A 32 10.67 30.40 -20.91
C PHE A 32 11.38 31.00 -19.67
N PRO A 33 12.51 31.72 -19.84
CA PRO A 33 13.18 32.40 -18.73
C PRO A 33 12.32 33.49 -18.09
N VAL A 34 12.30 33.53 -16.75
CA VAL A 34 11.57 34.51 -15.94
C VAL A 34 12.52 35.63 -15.51
N MET A 35 12.12 36.89 -15.73
CA MET A 35 12.89 38.06 -15.32
C MET A 35 12.23 38.80 -14.16
N ARG A 36 13.05 39.26 -13.21
CA ARG A 36 12.63 40.11 -12.09
C ARG A 36 13.26 41.50 -12.25
N PHE A 37 12.41 42.53 -12.29
CA PHE A 37 12.86 43.93 -12.35
C PHE A 37 12.98 44.51 -10.94
N HIS A 38 14.15 45.07 -10.64
CA HIS A 38 14.44 45.77 -9.39
C HIS A 38 14.76 47.24 -9.71
N GLY A 39 13.76 48.11 -9.65
CA GLY A 39 13.92 49.55 -9.87
C GLY A 39 12.80 50.33 -9.21
N GLU A 40 13.15 51.48 -8.62
CA GLU A 40 12.23 52.38 -7.88
C GLU A 40 11.30 53.18 -8.81
N SER A 41 11.55 53.17 -10.13
CA SER A 41 10.79 53.90 -11.15
C SER A 41 10.23 52.95 -12.21
N ALA A 42 9.08 53.32 -12.79
CA ALA A 42 8.52 52.56 -13.92
C ALA A 42 9.42 52.67 -15.16
N ALA A 43 9.55 51.56 -15.89
CA ALA A 43 10.45 51.43 -17.03
C ALA A 43 9.73 50.82 -18.23
N ILE A 44 10.09 51.19 -19.46
CA ILE A 44 9.56 50.62 -20.70
C ILE A 44 10.64 49.75 -21.34
N VAL A 45 10.43 48.44 -21.39
CA VAL A 45 11.32 47.51 -22.10
C VAL A 45 11.14 47.72 -23.61
N ARG A 46 12.26 47.94 -24.32
CA ARG A 46 12.31 48.19 -25.77
C ARG A 46 12.81 46.97 -26.55
N SER A 47 13.72 46.20 -25.99
CA SER A 47 14.19 44.95 -26.60
C SER A 47 14.68 43.96 -25.55
N VAL A 48 14.47 42.68 -25.81
CA VAL A 48 15.15 41.57 -25.14
C VAL A 48 15.92 40.83 -26.24
N ARG A 49 17.16 40.47 -25.96
CA ARG A 49 17.97 39.63 -26.85
C ARG A 49 18.50 38.46 -26.03
N ILE A 50 18.31 37.24 -26.52
CA ILE A 50 18.90 36.03 -25.94
C ILE A 50 19.90 35.48 -26.94
N VAL A 51 21.11 35.16 -26.47
CA VAL A 51 22.19 34.64 -27.30
C VAL A 51 22.94 33.52 -26.57
N PRO A 52 23.45 32.51 -27.27
CA PRO A 52 24.41 31.58 -26.67
C PRO A 52 25.66 32.34 -26.20
N ALA A 53 26.17 32.01 -25.02
CA ALA A 53 27.37 32.64 -24.48
C ALA A 53 28.62 32.27 -25.30
N TYR A 54 29.58 33.20 -25.38
CA TYR A 54 30.88 32.98 -26.03
C TYR A 54 31.65 31.85 -25.32
N GLY A 55 31.97 30.77 -26.04
CA GLY A 55 32.66 29.59 -25.50
C GLY A 55 31.85 28.29 -25.51
N THR A 56 30.63 28.31 -26.04
CA THR A 56 29.84 27.09 -26.35
C THR A 56 30.52 26.26 -27.44
N GLU A 57 30.56 24.93 -27.30
CA GLU A 57 31.31 24.05 -28.21
C GLU A 57 30.87 24.20 -29.68
N PRO A 58 31.79 24.09 -30.67
CA PRO A 58 31.51 24.39 -32.08
C PRO A 58 30.39 23.56 -32.73
N ALA A 59 30.05 22.39 -32.18
CA ALA A 59 28.99 21.52 -32.70
C ALA A 59 27.56 21.97 -32.32
N ALA A 60 27.41 22.92 -31.39
CA ALA A 60 26.12 23.33 -30.83
C ALA A 60 25.52 24.60 -31.46
N SER A 61 26.22 25.28 -32.38
CA SER A 61 25.85 26.65 -32.77
C SER A 61 24.49 26.78 -33.47
N GLY A 62 24.10 25.82 -34.31
CA GLY A 62 22.85 25.87 -35.08
C GLY A 62 21.60 25.74 -34.20
N SER A 63 21.52 24.67 -33.42
CA SER A 63 20.40 24.40 -32.50
C SER A 63 20.32 25.43 -31.38
N ALA A 64 21.46 25.85 -30.82
CA ALA A 64 21.49 26.89 -29.79
C ALA A 64 21.01 28.25 -30.32
N LEU A 65 21.44 28.67 -31.52
CA LEU A 65 20.95 29.92 -32.13
C LEU A 65 19.45 29.86 -32.44
N TRP A 66 18.96 28.72 -32.92
CA TRP A 66 17.52 28.54 -33.16
C TRP A 66 16.72 28.61 -31.85
N LEU A 67 17.13 27.91 -30.78
CA LEU A 67 16.52 27.98 -29.45
C LEU A 67 16.55 29.38 -28.86
N ALA A 68 17.67 30.09 -28.98
CA ALA A 68 17.79 31.49 -28.55
C ALA A 68 16.80 32.40 -29.30
N GLY A 69 16.57 32.15 -30.59
CA GLY A 69 15.55 32.82 -31.39
C GLY A 69 14.13 32.54 -30.87
N GLN A 70 13.81 31.28 -30.53
CA GLN A 70 12.50 30.92 -29.98
C GLN A 70 12.26 31.50 -28.59
N TRP A 71 13.31 31.67 -27.76
CA TRP A 71 13.22 32.31 -26.45
C TRP A 71 13.27 33.84 -26.50
N THR A 72 13.55 34.46 -27.65
CA THR A 72 13.58 35.93 -27.73
C THR A 72 12.14 36.45 -27.92
N PRO A 73 11.53 37.11 -26.93
CA PRO A 73 10.14 37.56 -27.05
C PRO A 73 10.01 38.74 -28.01
N GLU A 74 8.93 38.76 -28.80
CA GLU A 74 8.55 39.94 -29.57
C GLU A 74 8.01 41.03 -28.62
N ILE A 75 8.60 42.23 -28.68
CA ILE A 75 8.15 43.38 -27.89
C ILE A 75 7.24 44.25 -28.76
N PRO A 76 6.03 44.62 -28.29
CA PRO A 76 5.15 45.54 -29.01
C PRO A 76 5.86 46.87 -29.34
N GLN A 77 5.48 47.53 -30.44
CA GLN A 77 6.10 48.80 -30.87
C GLN A 77 6.11 49.90 -29.78
N ASN A 78 5.15 49.87 -28.86
CA ASN A 78 5.05 50.84 -27.76
C ASN A 78 5.92 50.47 -26.53
N GLY A 79 6.62 49.34 -26.56
CA GLY A 79 7.40 48.79 -25.45
C GLY A 79 6.52 48.20 -24.34
N LEU A 80 7.13 47.44 -23.42
CA LEU A 80 6.42 46.83 -22.31
C LEU A 80 6.72 47.55 -20.99
N ARG A 81 5.69 48.10 -20.35
CA ARG A 81 5.83 48.95 -19.15
C ARG A 81 5.92 48.09 -17.87
N LEU A 82 6.96 48.31 -17.08
CA LEU A 82 7.28 47.64 -15.82
C LEU A 82 7.01 48.57 -14.64
N ARG A 83 6.55 47.99 -13.53
CA ARG A 83 6.51 48.62 -12.21
C ARG A 83 7.26 47.74 -11.21
N GLU A 84 7.70 48.31 -10.11
CA GLU A 84 8.38 47.57 -9.04
C GLU A 84 7.53 46.37 -8.59
N GLY A 85 8.15 45.19 -8.47
CA GLY A 85 7.47 43.95 -8.07
C GLY A 85 6.74 43.21 -9.19
N LEU A 86 6.76 43.67 -10.44
CA LEU A 86 6.13 42.94 -11.55
C LEU A 86 6.97 41.72 -11.98
N TRP A 87 6.30 40.55 -12.02
CA TRP A 87 6.80 39.29 -12.52
C TRP A 87 6.45 39.17 -14.00
N TRP A 88 7.42 38.93 -14.88
CA TRP A 88 7.10 38.46 -16.22
C TRP A 88 6.73 36.97 -16.15
N ARG A 89 5.52 36.61 -16.58
CA ARG A 89 5.17 35.23 -16.90
C ARG A 89 5.09 35.08 -18.43
N PRO A 90 5.72 34.05 -19.01
CA PRO A 90 5.65 33.82 -20.44
C PRO A 90 4.26 33.36 -20.90
N VAL A 91 3.98 33.64 -22.17
CA VAL A 91 2.85 33.12 -22.93
C VAL A 91 3.24 31.75 -23.48
N GLY A 92 2.97 30.69 -22.70
CA GLY A 92 3.13 29.30 -23.15
C GLY A 92 4.56 28.72 -23.04
N ALA A 93 4.66 27.43 -23.37
CA ALA A 93 5.89 26.67 -23.36
C ALA A 93 6.29 26.29 -24.79
N ILE A 94 7.59 26.22 -25.06
CA ILE A 94 8.09 25.87 -26.40
C ILE A 94 8.13 24.35 -26.51
N GLN A 95 7.52 23.81 -27.57
CA GLN A 95 7.66 22.40 -27.90
C GLN A 95 8.89 22.22 -28.79
N VAL A 96 9.86 21.44 -28.30
CA VAL A 96 11.14 21.20 -28.99
C VAL A 96 11.35 19.70 -29.13
N GLY A 97 11.70 19.24 -30.33
CA GLY A 97 12.12 17.85 -30.54
C GLY A 97 13.45 17.57 -29.85
N ARG A 98 13.67 16.37 -29.33
CA ARG A 98 14.95 16.04 -28.66
C ARG A 98 16.19 16.23 -29.55
N SER A 99 16.06 16.03 -30.86
CA SER A 99 17.12 16.28 -31.85
C SER A 99 17.45 17.76 -32.05
N GLU A 100 16.57 18.66 -31.60
CA GLU A 100 16.70 20.11 -31.72
C GLU A 100 17.38 20.74 -30.49
N LEU A 101 17.65 19.95 -29.43
CA LEU A 101 18.40 20.42 -28.27
C LEU A 101 19.91 20.45 -28.56
N PRO A 102 20.65 21.45 -28.04
CA PRO A 102 22.08 21.47 -28.18
C PRO A 102 22.71 20.32 -27.37
N PRO A 103 23.64 19.54 -27.96
CA PRO A 103 24.37 18.51 -27.23
C PRO A 103 25.32 19.14 -26.21
N GLY A 104 25.42 18.54 -25.03
CA GLY A 104 26.28 19.05 -23.96
C GLY A 104 25.65 20.15 -23.11
N ARG A 105 26.52 20.84 -22.37
CA ARG A 105 26.15 21.97 -21.52
C ARG A 105 26.25 23.27 -22.30
N THR A 106 25.11 23.90 -22.58
CA THR A 106 25.02 25.18 -23.32
C THR A 106 24.56 26.29 -22.39
N HIS A 107 25.31 27.40 -22.35
CA HIS A 107 24.95 28.60 -21.61
C HIS A 107 24.34 29.65 -22.55
N PHE A 108 23.25 30.28 -22.12
CA PHE A 108 22.56 31.34 -22.82
C PHE A 108 22.58 32.59 -21.96
N ASP A 109 23.08 33.68 -22.53
CA ASP A 109 23.03 35.00 -21.94
C ASP A 109 21.81 35.74 -22.51
N TRP A 110 21.16 36.55 -21.68
CA TRP A 110 20.18 37.51 -22.17
C TRP A 110 20.54 38.95 -21.79
N THR A 111 20.11 39.87 -22.64
CA THR A 111 20.27 41.30 -22.47
C THR A 111 18.92 41.98 -22.63
N VAL A 112 18.57 42.85 -21.68
CA VAL A 112 17.34 43.63 -21.71
C VAL A 112 17.68 45.11 -21.82
N SER A 113 17.02 45.81 -22.75
CA SER A 113 17.12 47.26 -22.88
C SER A 113 15.80 47.90 -22.46
N TYR A 114 15.86 48.83 -21.50
CA TYR A 114 14.69 49.57 -21.03
C TYR A 114 14.94 51.08 -21.00
N GLN A 115 13.85 51.85 -21.08
CA GLN A 115 13.83 53.31 -21.01
C GLN A 115 13.06 53.72 -19.76
N LEU A 116 13.59 54.64 -18.95
CA LEU A 116 12.88 55.12 -17.76
C LEU A 116 11.86 56.20 -18.11
N ASP A 117 10.89 56.41 -17.21
CA ASP A 117 9.82 57.40 -17.36
C ASP A 117 10.35 58.85 -17.48
N ASP A 118 11.58 59.15 -17.04
CA ASP A 118 12.24 60.46 -17.19
C ASP A 118 12.85 60.70 -18.59
N GLY A 119 12.64 59.76 -19.52
CA GLY A 119 13.18 59.81 -20.88
C GLY A 119 14.64 59.37 -20.99
N SER A 120 15.33 59.13 -19.86
CA SER A 120 16.68 58.60 -19.88
C SER A 120 16.69 57.14 -20.36
N THR A 121 17.55 56.86 -21.33
CA THR A 121 17.81 55.49 -21.77
C THR A 121 18.93 54.96 -20.89
N LEU A 122 18.57 54.20 -19.86
CA LEU A 122 19.54 53.47 -19.06
C LEU A 122 19.84 52.14 -19.78
N MET A 123 20.92 52.11 -20.57
CA MET A 123 21.50 50.85 -21.02
C MET A 123 22.15 50.18 -19.81
N ARG A 124 21.35 49.54 -18.96
CA ARG A 124 21.86 48.58 -17.99
C ARG A 124 21.53 47.19 -18.48
N GLU A 125 22.53 46.53 -19.05
CA GLU A 125 22.51 45.11 -19.39
C GLU A 125 22.25 44.31 -18.11
N ALA A 126 20.99 43.97 -17.84
CA ALA A 126 20.70 42.92 -16.88
C ALA A 126 21.09 41.60 -17.55
N THR A 127 22.32 41.16 -17.34
CA THR A 127 22.82 39.85 -17.78
C THR A 127 22.33 38.78 -16.83
N GLY A 128 21.48 37.89 -17.30
CA GLY A 128 21.18 36.63 -16.60
C GLY A 128 21.54 35.46 -17.51
N GLY A 129 21.70 34.29 -16.89
CA GLY A 129 22.18 33.10 -17.58
C GLY A 129 21.23 31.93 -17.43
N LEU A 130 20.98 31.21 -18.52
CA LEU A 130 20.36 29.90 -18.52
C LEU A 130 21.40 28.85 -18.93
N THR A 131 21.52 27.79 -18.14
CA THR A 131 22.29 26.61 -18.54
C THR A 131 21.34 25.48 -18.91
N VAL A 132 21.53 24.91 -20.09
CA VAL A 132 20.89 23.67 -20.54
C VAL A 132 21.95 22.57 -20.53
N ASP A 133 21.77 21.51 -19.75
CA ASP A 133 22.66 20.34 -19.76
C ASP A 133 21.93 19.12 -20.33
N THR A 134 22.41 18.61 -21.47
CA THR A 134 21.89 17.40 -22.12
C THR A 134 22.82 16.20 -21.98
N THR A 135 23.95 16.35 -21.26
CA THR A 135 25.00 15.33 -21.08
C THR A 135 24.85 14.49 -19.81
N GLY A 136 23.81 14.73 -19.00
CA GLY A 136 23.59 13.98 -17.77
C GLY A 136 23.54 12.47 -18.00
N ASP A 137 24.46 11.74 -17.36
CA ASP A 137 24.31 10.31 -17.14
C ASP A 137 23.03 10.11 -16.33
N PRO A 138 21.98 9.43 -16.87
CA PRO A 138 20.75 9.19 -16.13
C PRO A 138 20.99 8.44 -14.80
N GLY A 139 22.16 7.80 -14.63
CA GLY A 139 22.55 7.07 -13.43
C GLY A 139 23.14 7.92 -12.29
N ARG A 140 23.36 9.24 -12.45
CA ARG A 140 24.00 10.06 -11.41
C ARG A 140 23.23 11.33 -11.07
N LEU A 141 21.94 11.19 -10.85
CA LEU A 141 21.19 12.18 -10.08
C LEU A 141 21.75 12.21 -8.65
N ASP A 142 22.01 13.41 -8.11
CA ASP A 142 22.25 13.59 -6.67
C ASP A 142 20.91 13.47 -5.93
N VAL A 143 20.30 12.28 -5.98
CA VAL A 143 19.00 11.95 -5.38
C VAL A 143 19.17 11.47 -3.95
N HIS A 144 18.11 11.65 -3.17
CA HIS A 144 17.99 11.04 -1.86
C HIS A 144 18.06 9.52 -1.99
N GLU A 145 19.01 8.86 -1.32
CA GLU A 145 19.18 7.39 -1.39
C GLU A 145 18.11 6.61 -0.62
N GLY A 146 17.30 7.31 0.16
CA GLY A 146 16.15 6.78 0.89
C GLY A 146 14.81 6.92 0.14
N TRP A 147 13.71 6.76 0.86
CA TRP A 147 12.35 6.87 0.32
C TRP A 147 11.35 7.23 1.40
N ILE A 148 10.12 7.56 0.99
CA ILE A 148 9.00 7.73 1.91
C ILE A 148 7.99 6.60 1.76
N ALA A 149 7.20 6.39 2.79
CA ALA A 149 5.90 5.74 2.73
C ALA A 149 4.83 6.77 3.02
N LEU A 150 3.92 6.98 2.06
CA LEU A 150 2.78 7.88 2.17
C LEU A 150 1.53 7.06 2.41
N ASP A 151 0.90 7.27 3.57
CA ASP A 151 -0.43 6.76 3.87
C ASP A 151 -1.42 7.93 3.90
N TYR A 152 -2.09 8.14 2.76
CA TYR A 152 -3.11 9.18 2.60
C TYR A 152 -4.48 8.61 2.97
N GLY A 153 -4.84 8.66 4.26
CA GLY A 153 -6.13 8.18 4.78
C GLY A 153 -7.31 9.09 4.43
N THR A 154 -8.55 8.62 4.65
CA THR A 154 -9.76 9.42 4.37
C THR A 154 -9.86 10.64 5.29
N THR A 155 -9.48 10.47 6.55
CA THR A 155 -9.57 11.50 7.61
C THR A 155 -8.18 12.04 7.98
N THR A 156 -7.16 11.17 8.04
CA THR A 156 -5.80 11.52 8.47
C THR A 156 -4.74 10.98 7.51
N THR A 157 -3.68 11.74 7.31
CA THR A 157 -2.50 11.38 6.53
C THR A 157 -1.29 11.22 7.43
N SER A 158 -0.44 10.22 7.15
CA SER A 158 0.86 10.01 7.80
C SER A 158 1.97 9.76 6.77
N ILE A 159 3.21 10.16 7.10
CA ILE A 159 4.39 9.96 6.26
C ILE A 159 5.54 9.44 7.11
N THR A 160 6.11 8.31 6.70
CA THR A 160 7.36 7.79 7.28
C THR A 160 8.46 7.83 6.24
N MET A 161 9.63 8.34 6.60
CA MET A 161 10.81 8.41 5.73
C MET A 161 11.86 7.39 6.18
N PHE A 162 12.49 6.72 5.23
CA PHE A 162 13.73 5.99 5.42
C PHE A 162 14.88 6.82 4.85
N ASP A 163 15.94 7.05 5.64
CA ASP A 163 17.12 7.82 5.24
C ASP A 163 18.42 7.01 5.49
N GLN A 164 19.38 7.08 4.56
CA GLN A 164 20.63 6.31 4.61
C GLN A 164 21.85 7.09 5.11
N LYS A 165 21.71 8.41 5.35
CA LYS A 165 22.79 9.33 5.69
C LYS A 165 23.57 8.92 6.94
N HIS A 166 22.86 8.47 7.99
CA HIS A 166 23.48 7.98 9.22
C HIS A 166 23.24 6.49 9.43
N GLN A 167 24.32 5.79 9.75
CA GLN A 167 24.26 4.38 10.12
C GLN A 167 24.40 4.23 11.63
N ILE A 168 23.31 3.87 12.31
CA ILE A 168 23.37 3.40 13.69
C ILE A 168 23.71 1.91 13.65
N VAL A 169 24.85 1.54 14.23
CA VAL A 169 25.17 0.12 14.47
C VAL A 169 24.35 -0.34 15.67
N LEU A 170 23.45 -1.31 15.46
CA LEU A 170 22.74 -1.95 16.57
C LEU A 170 23.69 -2.94 17.26
N LEU A 171 24.10 -2.64 18.49
CA LEU A 171 24.82 -3.57 19.36
C LEU A 171 23.93 -3.82 20.60
N GLY A 172 23.19 -4.93 20.59
CA GLY A 172 22.24 -5.30 21.64
C GLY A 172 20.88 -4.59 21.52
N LEU A 173 20.21 -4.40 22.67
CA LEU A 173 18.89 -3.79 22.75
C LEU A 173 18.87 -2.35 22.15
N PRO A 174 17.86 -2.00 21.34
CA PRO A 174 17.61 -0.64 20.89
C PRO A 174 17.64 0.37 22.04
N ARG A 175 18.12 1.59 21.79
CA ARG A 175 18.30 2.61 22.84
C ARG A 175 16.97 2.98 23.48
N THR A 176 15.93 3.06 22.67
CA THR A 176 14.53 3.32 23.09
C THR A 176 14.02 2.23 24.04
N GLN A 177 14.17 0.96 23.67
CA GLN A 177 13.77 -0.19 24.49
C GLN A 177 14.61 -0.29 25.78
N ALA A 178 15.92 -0.10 25.68
CA ALA A 178 16.81 -0.07 26.83
C ALA A 178 16.49 1.07 27.81
N ALA A 179 16.05 2.23 27.31
CA ALA A 179 15.59 3.34 28.15
C ALA A 179 14.30 2.99 28.90
N ILE A 180 13.35 2.31 28.25
CA ILE A 180 12.12 1.82 28.90
C ILE A 180 12.47 0.84 30.02
N ILE A 181 13.30 -0.17 29.73
CA ILE A 181 13.72 -1.15 30.74
C ILE A 181 14.42 -0.45 31.91
N ARG A 182 15.33 0.49 31.65
CA ARG A 182 15.98 1.27 32.70
C ARG A 182 14.98 2.06 33.55
N ARG A 183 14.02 2.72 32.92
CA ARG A 183 12.99 3.48 33.62
C ARG A 183 12.15 2.57 34.51
N ARG A 184 11.62 1.47 33.96
CA ARG A 184 10.78 0.51 34.68
C ARG A 184 11.53 -0.20 35.81
N LEU A 185 12.77 -0.62 35.59
CA LEU A 185 13.61 -1.16 36.66
C LEU A 185 13.93 -0.08 37.71
N GLY A 186 14.16 1.16 37.29
CA GLY A 186 14.36 2.32 38.16
C GLY A 186 13.16 2.58 39.09
N GLU A 187 11.95 2.60 38.54
CA GLU A 187 10.67 2.67 39.28
C GLU A 187 10.62 1.56 40.35
N LEU A 188 10.93 0.31 39.97
CA LEU A 188 11.00 -0.83 40.90
C LEU A 188 12.08 -0.69 42.00
N PHE A 189 13.13 0.11 41.80
CA PHE A 189 14.10 0.46 42.85
C PHE A 189 13.58 1.56 43.81
N GLU A 190 12.66 2.43 43.36
CA GLU A 190 12.17 3.61 44.08
C GLU A 190 10.92 3.32 44.92
N GLY A 191 10.13 2.29 44.57
CA GLY A 191 9.27 1.57 45.51
C GLY A 191 7.88 2.16 45.75
N GLY A 192 7.08 2.37 44.69
CA GLY A 192 5.62 2.51 44.84
C GLY A 192 4.92 1.14 44.95
N GLU A 193 4.00 0.94 45.91
CA GLU A 193 3.26 -0.32 46.06
C GLU A 193 2.51 -0.76 44.78
N SER A 194 2.10 0.19 43.94
CA SER A 194 1.43 -0.05 42.65
C SER A 194 2.34 -0.57 41.53
N GLU A 195 3.66 -0.35 41.61
CA GLU A 195 4.58 -0.59 40.49
C GLU A 195 5.03 -2.06 40.37
N GLY A 196 5.17 -2.77 41.48
CA GLY A 196 5.46 -4.21 41.45
C GLY A 196 4.31 -5.02 40.84
N ILE A 197 3.08 -4.65 41.20
CA ILE A 197 1.84 -5.34 40.80
C ILE A 197 1.63 -5.28 39.28
N GLU A 198 2.06 -4.20 38.61
CA GLU A 198 1.99 -4.05 37.14
C GLU A 198 2.65 -5.24 36.42
N PHE A 199 3.73 -5.79 36.99
CA PHE A 199 4.45 -6.93 36.44
C PHE A 199 4.08 -8.27 37.10
N GLY A 200 3.02 -8.33 37.90
CA GLY A 200 2.51 -9.58 38.48
C GLY A 200 3.35 -10.17 39.62
N LEU A 201 4.21 -9.37 40.25
CA LEU A 201 4.96 -9.73 41.45
C LEU A 201 4.74 -8.68 42.54
N SER A 202 4.89 -9.04 43.81
CA SER A 202 4.93 -8.01 44.85
C SER A 202 6.23 -7.19 44.74
N VAL A 203 6.22 -5.93 45.19
CA VAL A 203 7.43 -5.08 45.26
C VAL A 203 8.55 -5.79 46.06
N SER A 204 8.18 -6.55 47.09
CA SER A 204 9.12 -7.33 47.90
C SER A 204 9.81 -8.46 47.11
N GLU A 205 9.12 -9.08 46.15
CA GLU A 205 9.67 -10.13 45.31
C GLU A 205 10.62 -9.57 44.26
N TRP A 206 10.25 -8.45 43.63
CA TRP A 206 11.13 -7.72 42.72
C TRP A 206 12.42 -7.29 43.42
N ARG A 207 12.31 -6.71 44.62
CA ARG A 207 13.46 -6.28 45.40
C ARG A 207 14.39 -7.45 45.75
N ARG A 208 13.84 -8.59 46.19
CA ARG A 208 14.63 -9.81 46.46
C ARG A 208 15.35 -10.30 45.20
N MET A 209 14.68 -10.27 44.04
CA MET A 209 15.28 -10.69 42.78
C MET A 209 16.42 -9.75 42.35
N LEU A 210 16.24 -8.43 42.53
CA LEU A 210 17.27 -7.43 42.25
C LEU A 210 18.47 -7.53 43.21
N GLU A 211 18.23 -7.77 44.50
CA GLU A 211 19.29 -8.04 45.50
C GLU A 211 20.09 -9.29 45.13
N ALA A 212 19.42 -10.37 44.72
CA ALA A 212 20.07 -11.60 44.30
C ALA A 212 20.90 -11.42 43.01
N ALA A 213 20.38 -10.68 42.02
CA ALA A 213 21.15 -10.29 40.85
C ALA A 213 22.35 -9.42 41.21
N GLY A 214 22.19 -8.47 42.13
CA GLY A 214 23.28 -7.65 42.67
C GLY A 214 24.40 -8.48 43.31
N ASN A 215 24.05 -9.54 44.05
CA ASN A 215 25.01 -10.49 44.62
C ASN A 215 25.81 -11.23 43.54
N LEU A 216 25.18 -11.65 42.44
CA LEU A 216 25.89 -12.27 41.30
C LEU A 216 26.84 -11.30 40.60
N LEU A 217 26.50 -10.00 40.59
CA LEU A 217 27.24 -8.97 39.88
C LEU A 217 28.40 -8.39 40.70
N ALA A 218 28.35 -8.53 42.03
CA ALA A 218 29.37 -8.04 42.94
C ALA A 218 30.73 -8.71 42.64
N SER A 219 31.75 -7.88 42.37
CA SER A 219 33.12 -8.35 42.23
C SER A 219 33.70 -8.71 43.59
N ALA A 220 34.41 -9.84 43.68
CA ALA A 220 35.12 -10.26 44.90
C ALA A 220 36.19 -9.24 45.36
N SER A 221 36.57 -8.28 44.51
CA SER A 221 37.63 -7.30 44.75
C SER A 221 37.14 -5.88 45.09
N ALA A 222 35.82 -5.62 45.10
CA ALA A 222 35.24 -4.31 45.36
C ALA A 222 34.83 -4.14 46.85
N PRO A 223 34.76 -2.91 47.39
CA PRO A 223 34.21 -2.67 48.72
C PRO A 223 32.78 -3.24 48.81
N ARG A 224 32.39 -3.78 49.98
CA ARG A 224 31.08 -4.37 50.26
C ARG A 224 29.97 -3.32 50.16
N LEU A 225 29.57 -3.00 48.94
CA LEU A 225 28.34 -2.27 48.65
C LEU A 225 27.15 -3.19 48.89
N ASP A 226 26.05 -2.60 49.31
CA ASP A 226 24.76 -3.28 49.40
C ASP A 226 24.37 -3.86 48.01
N PRO A 227 23.90 -5.12 47.91
CA PRO A 227 23.62 -5.77 46.62
C PRO A 227 22.61 -5.02 45.76
N LEU A 228 21.60 -4.40 46.37
CA LEU A 228 20.62 -3.60 45.64
C LEU A 228 21.27 -2.35 45.04
N THR A 229 22.21 -1.73 45.77
CA THR A 229 23.03 -0.63 45.27
C THR A 229 23.94 -1.06 44.12
N VAL A 230 24.53 -2.26 44.17
CA VAL A 230 25.32 -2.83 43.07
C VAL A 230 24.44 -3.01 41.82
N ALA A 231 23.26 -3.63 41.97
CA ALA A 231 22.31 -3.80 40.87
C ALA A 231 21.88 -2.46 40.27
N ARG A 232 21.60 -1.44 41.09
CA ARG A 232 21.25 -0.09 40.64
C ARG A 232 22.39 0.59 39.88
N ASN A 233 23.64 0.44 40.33
CA ASN A 233 24.79 0.99 39.62
C ASN A 233 24.98 0.31 38.25
N VAL A 234 24.84 -1.01 38.20
CA VAL A 234 24.94 -1.79 36.96
C VAL A 234 23.80 -1.47 35.99
N LEU A 235 22.58 -1.17 36.46
CA LEU A 235 21.46 -0.74 35.62
C LEU A 235 21.84 0.42 34.69
N HIS A 236 22.58 1.41 35.22
CA HIS A 236 22.99 2.59 34.48
C HIS A 236 24.25 2.35 33.64
N SER A 237 25.22 1.57 34.14
CA SER A 237 26.48 1.34 33.44
C SER A 237 26.45 0.22 32.39
N ASP A 238 25.74 -0.88 32.67
CA ASP A 238 25.71 -2.11 31.86
C ASP A 238 24.41 -2.90 32.08
N LEU A 239 23.33 -2.42 31.46
CA LEU A 239 21.99 -3.01 31.55
C LEU A 239 21.98 -4.51 31.19
N TYR A 240 22.71 -4.90 30.14
CA TYR A 240 22.67 -6.26 29.61
C TYR A 240 23.19 -7.27 30.64
N ARG A 241 24.27 -6.91 31.35
CA ARG A 241 24.80 -7.74 32.42
C ARG A 241 23.83 -7.90 33.58
N LEU A 242 23.06 -6.87 33.92
CA LEU A 242 21.98 -6.97 34.91
C LEU A 242 20.85 -7.90 34.44
N LEU A 243 20.43 -7.78 33.18
CA LEU A 243 19.39 -8.64 32.60
C LEU A 243 19.79 -10.12 32.64
N ILE A 244 21.02 -10.46 32.24
CA ILE A 244 21.56 -11.83 32.35
C ILE A 244 21.52 -12.33 33.80
N ALA A 245 21.90 -11.49 34.77
CA ALA A 245 21.87 -11.87 36.17
C ALA A 245 20.43 -12.14 36.66
N LEU A 246 19.45 -11.35 36.21
CA LEU A 246 18.03 -11.56 36.51
C LEU A 246 17.50 -12.86 35.89
N GLU A 247 17.79 -13.11 34.61
CA GLU A 247 17.41 -14.35 33.92
C GLU A 247 17.99 -15.58 34.59
N ARG A 248 19.26 -15.49 35.03
CA ARG A 248 19.91 -16.56 35.78
C ARG A 248 19.21 -16.81 37.12
N GLN A 249 18.78 -15.76 37.83
CA GLN A 249 17.99 -15.91 39.06
C GLN A 249 16.63 -16.56 38.81
N VAL A 250 15.98 -16.25 37.69
CA VAL A 250 14.73 -16.94 37.29
C VAL A 250 14.99 -18.44 37.11
N VAL A 251 16.04 -18.82 36.40
CA VAL A 251 16.39 -20.24 36.17
C VAL A 251 16.77 -20.94 37.48
N GLU A 252 17.60 -20.32 38.32
CA GLU A 252 18.07 -20.90 39.59
C GLU A 252 16.94 -21.02 40.63
N SER A 253 15.99 -20.09 40.63
CA SER A 253 14.87 -20.09 41.58
C SER A 253 13.79 -21.13 41.27
N GLN A 254 13.67 -21.57 40.00
CA GLN A 254 12.59 -22.43 39.51
C GLN A 254 11.18 -21.93 39.82
N ARG A 255 11.00 -20.61 40.02
CA ARG A 255 9.71 -19.97 40.32
C ARG A 255 9.09 -19.39 39.05
N PRO A 256 8.03 -20.00 38.48
CA PRO A 256 7.44 -19.56 37.21
C PRO A 256 6.90 -18.12 37.24
N GLU A 257 6.44 -17.64 38.40
CA GLU A 257 5.99 -16.27 38.61
C GLU A 257 7.10 -15.23 38.39
N LEU A 258 8.36 -15.54 38.72
CA LEU A 258 9.49 -14.65 38.47
C LEU A 258 9.80 -14.55 36.97
N ALA A 259 9.70 -15.68 36.26
CA ALA A 259 9.81 -15.71 34.80
C ALA A 259 8.71 -14.87 34.13
N LEU A 260 7.47 -15.00 34.60
CA LEU A 260 6.34 -14.20 34.12
C LEU A 260 6.53 -12.71 34.39
N GLY A 261 7.05 -12.33 35.56
CA GLY A 261 7.32 -10.92 35.89
C GLY A 261 8.41 -10.32 34.99
N LEU A 262 9.51 -11.03 34.79
CA LEU A 262 10.58 -10.60 33.88
C LEU A 262 10.11 -10.55 32.42
N HIS A 263 9.29 -11.51 32.00
CA HIS A 263 8.69 -11.50 30.66
C HIS A 263 7.76 -10.30 30.46
N ARG A 264 6.95 -9.91 31.45
CA ARG A 264 6.11 -8.70 31.35
C ARG A 264 6.93 -7.42 31.23
N LEU A 265 8.05 -7.32 31.97
CA LEU A 265 9.00 -6.21 31.82
C LEU A 265 9.53 -6.13 30.38
N TYR A 266 10.01 -7.25 29.83
CA TYR A 266 10.47 -7.31 28.44
C TYR A 266 9.36 -6.97 27.44
N SER A 267 8.17 -7.56 27.60
CA SER A 267 7.01 -7.25 26.75
C SER A 267 6.69 -5.75 26.73
N SER A 268 6.79 -5.05 27.87
CA SER A 268 6.53 -3.60 27.92
C SER A 268 7.56 -2.78 27.14
N ALA A 269 8.82 -3.24 27.06
CA ALA A 269 9.85 -2.60 26.28
C ALA A 269 9.74 -2.94 24.79
N PHE A 270 9.48 -4.21 24.46
CA PHE A 270 9.32 -4.67 23.08
C PHE A 270 8.01 -4.20 22.43
N ALA A 271 7.02 -3.77 23.21
CA ALA A 271 5.87 -3.05 22.67
C ALA A 271 6.28 -1.75 21.94
N MET A 272 7.41 -1.14 22.32
CA MET A 272 7.95 0.03 21.63
C MET A 272 8.77 -0.38 20.40
N PRO A 273 8.33 -0.02 19.17
CA PRO A 273 9.06 -0.34 17.96
C PRO A 273 10.38 0.46 17.85
N PRO A 274 11.47 -0.15 17.37
CA PRO A 274 12.78 0.50 17.26
C PRO A 274 12.92 1.37 15.99
N ILE A 275 11.98 2.30 15.78
CA ILE A 275 11.82 3.09 14.54
C ILE A 275 13.13 3.78 14.12
N ARG A 276 13.74 4.55 15.04
CA ARG A 276 14.98 5.30 14.76
C ARG A 276 16.15 4.39 14.45
N GLU A 277 16.28 3.30 15.20
CA GLU A 277 17.33 2.31 15.00
C GLU A 277 17.20 1.57 13.66
N GLN A 278 15.97 1.46 13.13
CA GLN A 278 15.70 0.99 11.77
C GLN A 278 15.87 2.08 10.69
N ARG A 279 16.38 3.26 11.07
CA ARG A 279 16.56 4.44 10.19
C ARG A 279 15.26 4.96 9.59
N LEU A 280 14.16 4.71 10.29
CA LEU A 280 12.86 5.23 9.96
C LEU A 280 12.64 6.53 10.75
N VAL A 281 11.95 7.47 10.12
CA VAL A 281 11.66 8.79 10.68
C VAL A 281 10.19 9.09 10.40
N SER A 282 9.38 9.14 11.46
CA SER A 282 8.03 9.69 11.36
C SER A 282 8.12 11.19 11.12
N ILE A 283 7.55 11.68 10.02
CA ILE A 283 7.63 13.10 9.67
C ILE A 283 6.57 13.87 10.48
N PRO A 284 6.94 14.91 11.25
CA PRO A 284 5.97 15.78 11.90
C PRO A 284 5.27 16.63 10.82
N LEU A 285 3.96 16.42 10.64
CA LEU A 285 3.18 17.07 9.58
C LEU A 285 2.47 18.35 10.07
N HIS A 286 2.03 18.38 11.33
CA HIS A 286 1.33 19.56 11.87
C HIS A 286 1.49 19.69 13.39
N ALA A 287 1.92 20.88 13.86
CA ALA A 287 2.09 21.19 15.29
C ALA A 287 2.83 20.07 16.06
N GLU A 288 3.97 19.62 15.51
CA GLU A 288 4.80 18.51 16.02
C GLU A 288 4.14 17.12 16.00
N LYS A 289 2.88 16.99 15.56
CA LYS A 289 2.21 15.70 15.38
C LYS A 289 2.65 15.01 14.10
N GLU A 290 2.79 13.69 14.16
CA GLU A 290 3.17 12.81 13.03
C GLU A 290 2.04 12.61 12.00
N THR A 291 0.87 13.23 12.22
CA THR A 291 -0.31 13.12 11.36
C THR A 291 -0.92 14.48 11.08
N ILE A 292 -1.61 14.58 9.96
CA ILE A 292 -2.36 15.78 9.56
C ILE A 292 -3.74 15.37 9.03
N ALA A 293 -4.74 16.27 9.08
CA ALA A 293 -6.04 16.01 8.45
C ALA A 293 -5.87 15.87 6.93
N SER A 294 -6.54 14.88 6.33
CA SER A 294 -6.53 14.65 4.87
C SER A 294 -7.45 15.59 4.09
N ALA A 295 -8.12 16.52 4.77
CA ALA A 295 -8.91 17.54 4.11
C ALA A 295 -7.99 18.58 3.45
N VAL A 296 -8.40 19.05 2.27
CA VAL A 296 -7.63 19.99 1.45
C VAL A 296 -8.36 21.31 1.34
N ASP A 297 -7.66 22.40 1.63
CA ASP A 297 -8.10 23.75 1.35
C ASP A 297 -7.67 24.16 -0.06
N VAL A 298 -8.61 24.53 -0.93
CA VAL A 298 -8.34 25.06 -2.27
C VAL A 298 -8.31 26.58 -2.21
N LEU A 299 -7.13 27.16 -2.45
CA LEU A 299 -6.87 28.60 -2.34
C LEU A 299 -7.14 29.33 -3.66
N SER A 300 -6.73 28.74 -4.77
CA SER A 300 -6.98 29.23 -6.13
C SER A 300 -7.07 28.07 -7.12
N LEU A 301 -7.84 28.23 -8.19
CA LEU A 301 -7.91 27.26 -9.29
C LEU A 301 -6.91 27.60 -10.42
N GLN A 302 -6.38 28.84 -10.41
CA GLN A 302 -5.57 29.42 -11.49
C GLN A 302 -4.43 30.31 -10.94
N PRO A 303 -3.20 29.80 -10.79
CA PRO A 303 -2.85 28.38 -10.85
C PRO A 303 -3.54 27.60 -9.71
N LEU A 304 -3.69 26.28 -9.87
CA LEU A 304 -4.18 25.45 -8.78
C LEU A 304 -3.23 25.57 -7.60
N ASN A 305 -3.73 26.07 -6.49
CA ASN A 305 -3.00 26.23 -5.25
C ASN A 305 -3.83 25.67 -4.11
N VAL A 306 -3.23 24.77 -3.33
CA VAL A 306 -3.88 24.06 -2.25
C VAL A 306 -2.98 24.03 -1.03
N ARG A 307 -3.58 23.81 0.14
CA ARG A 307 -2.86 23.48 1.37
C ARG A 307 -3.62 22.41 2.13
N MET A 308 -2.94 21.74 3.06
CA MET A 308 -3.62 20.85 4.00
C MET A 308 -4.45 21.69 4.98
N ALA A 309 -5.71 21.32 5.21
CA ALA A 309 -6.66 22.17 5.95
C ALA A 309 -6.26 22.45 7.42
N ALA A 310 -5.39 21.62 8.01
CA ALA A 310 -4.95 21.79 9.39
C ALA A 310 -3.93 22.94 9.58
N ASP A 311 -3.28 23.44 8.52
CA ASP A 311 -2.12 24.36 8.63
C ASP A 311 -2.42 25.83 9.00
N GLY A 312 -3.67 26.18 9.35
CA GLY A 312 -3.99 27.44 10.03
C GLY A 312 -5.09 28.28 9.38
N ILE A 313 -5.94 28.85 10.26
CA ILE A 313 -7.15 29.68 10.05
C ILE A 313 -8.06 29.11 8.95
N ARG A 314 -9.15 28.44 9.38
CA ARG A 314 -10.32 28.20 8.52
C ARG A 314 -10.57 29.52 7.79
N LEU A 315 -10.54 29.51 6.47
CA LEU A 315 -10.99 30.65 5.67
C LEU A 315 -12.47 30.86 6.03
N ASP A 316 -12.73 31.61 7.11
CA ASP A 316 -13.99 32.32 7.25
C ASP A 316 -14.16 33.05 5.93
N SER A 317 -15.39 32.99 5.42
CA SER A 317 -15.82 33.44 4.09
C SER A 317 -15.28 34.80 3.58
N THR A 318 -14.62 35.57 4.44
CA THR A 318 -14.10 36.92 4.26
C THR A 318 -12.60 37.04 3.92
N GLU A 319 -11.74 36.04 4.18
CA GLU A 319 -10.35 36.10 3.67
C GLU A 319 -10.28 35.61 2.21
N ALA A 320 -9.70 36.46 1.35
CA ALA A 320 -9.85 36.45 -0.11
C ALA A 320 -9.06 35.33 -0.81
N GLY A 321 -9.47 34.07 -0.65
CA GLY A 321 -9.11 33.01 -1.58
C GLY A 321 -9.74 33.27 -2.96
N GLN A 322 -8.95 33.18 -4.03
CA GLN A 322 -9.45 33.34 -5.42
C GLN A 322 -10.34 32.17 -5.86
N ALA A 323 -10.33 31.05 -5.13
CA ALA A 323 -11.22 29.92 -5.38
C ALA A 323 -12.67 30.20 -4.95
N PRO A 324 -13.68 29.71 -5.71
CA PRO A 324 -15.09 29.74 -5.31
C PRO A 324 -15.32 29.08 -3.95
N VAL A 325 -16.21 29.64 -3.13
CA VAL A 325 -16.50 29.18 -1.76
C VAL A 325 -16.90 27.71 -1.73
N GLU A 326 -17.58 27.25 -2.77
CA GLU A 326 -18.07 25.90 -2.97
C GLU A 326 -16.94 24.87 -3.06
N VAL A 327 -15.74 25.28 -3.47
CA VAL A 327 -14.62 24.36 -3.66
C VAL A 327 -13.47 24.55 -2.69
N ARG A 328 -13.53 25.59 -1.84
CA ARG A 328 -12.46 25.96 -0.89
C ARG A 328 -12.09 24.87 0.11
N TYR A 329 -12.99 23.94 0.43
CA TYR A 329 -12.73 22.87 1.40
C TYR A 329 -13.23 21.54 0.87
N GLN A 330 -12.31 20.58 0.75
CA GLN A 330 -12.51 19.27 0.14
C GLN A 330 -12.08 18.15 1.10
N PRO A 331 -13.00 17.60 1.91
CA PRO A 331 -12.76 16.43 2.73
C PRO A 331 -12.93 15.13 1.93
N GLY A 332 -12.41 14.01 2.46
CA GLY A 332 -12.74 12.67 1.95
C GLY A 332 -12.21 12.32 0.55
N LEU A 333 -11.33 13.16 -0.03
CA LEU A 333 -10.89 13.00 -1.43
C LEU A 333 -10.26 11.64 -1.76
N LYS A 334 -9.74 10.91 -0.76
CA LYS A 334 -9.22 9.54 -0.93
C LYS A 334 -10.23 8.62 -1.63
N GLN A 335 -11.52 8.77 -1.33
CA GLN A 335 -12.58 7.93 -1.89
C GLN A 335 -12.74 8.13 -3.41
N TYR A 336 -12.26 9.24 -3.96
CA TYR A 336 -12.40 9.57 -5.38
C TYR A 336 -11.10 9.38 -6.19
N ILE A 337 -10.05 8.78 -5.59
CA ILE A 337 -8.79 8.51 -6.30
C ILE A 337 -9.09 7.72 -7.58
N GLY A 338 -8.62 8.23 -8.72
CA GLY A 338 -8.73 7.54 -10.01
C GLY A 338 -10.05 7.72 -10.74
N ALA A 339 -11.05 8.33 -10.09
CA ALA A 339 -12.32 8.62 -10.72
C ALA A 339 -12.23 9.83 -11.68
N SER A 340 -11.16 10.66 -11.57
CA SER A 340 -10.95 11.90 -12.33
C SER A 340 -12.23 12.73 -12.50
N ARG A 341 -13.04 12.81 -11.43
CA ARG A 341 -14.33 13.52 -11.45
C ARG A 341 -14.10 15.03 -11.41
N PRO A 342 -14.99 15.84 -12.00
CA PRO A 342 -15.02 17.27 -11.72
C PRO A 342 -15.04 17.51 -10.22
N LEU A 343 -14.26 18.49 -9.76
CA LEU A 343 -14.18 18.79 -8.33
C LEU A 343 -15.57 19.14 -7.77
N PRO A 344 -16.01 18.52 -6.66
CA PRO A 344 -17.34 18.79 -6.09
C PRO A 344 -17.54 20.27 -5.82
N GLY A 345 -18.61 20.84 -6.38
CA GLY A 345 -18.96 22.26 -6.29
C GLY A 345 -18.56 23.11 -7.51
N LEU A 346 -17.76 22.59 -8.45
CA LEU A 346 -17.48 23.22 -9.74
C LEU A 346 -18.42 22.70 -10.83
N PRO A 347 -19.00 23.58 -11.68
CA PRO A 347 -19.72 23.14 -12.87
C PRO A 347 -18.81 22.34 -13.81
N PRO A 348 -19.31 21.29 -14.49
CA PRO A 348 -18.52 20.53 -15.49
C PRO A 348 -17.96 21.42 -16.60
N ASP A 349 -18.67 22.50 -16.92
CA ASP A 349 -18.37 23.43 -18.03
C ASP A 349 -17.51 24.61 -17.59
N HIS A 350 -16.95 24.57 -16.37
CA HIS A 350 -16.11 25.65 -15.86
C HIS A 350 -14.90 25.88 -16.79
N PRO A 351 -14.51 27.13 -17.09
CA PRO A 351 -13.44 27.46 -18.05
C PRO A 351 -12.08 26.81 -17.73
N HIS A 352 -11.92 26.35 -16.50
CA HIS A 352 -10.77 25.60 -16.03
C HIS A 352 -11.26 24.32 -15.35
N PRO A 353 -11.30 23.19 -16.07
CA PRO A 353 -11.69 21.92 -15.46
C PRO A 353 -10.59 21.50 -14.48
N VAL A 354 -10.94 21.45 -13.20
CA VAL A 354 -10.09 20.91 -12.13
C VAL A 354 -10.78 19.65 -11.62
N SER A 355 -10.05 18.55 -11.62
CA SER A 355 -10.51 17.26 -11.13
C SER A 355 -10.12 17.01 -9.67
N THR A 356 -10.76 16.02 -9.04
CA THR A 356 -10.34 15.51 -7.71
C THR A 356 -8.87 15.06 -7.70
N ASP A 357 -8.42 14.43 -8.79
CA ASP A 357 -7.03 13.97 -8.92
C ASP A 357 -6.04 15.14 -9.05
N ASP A 358 -6.43 16.27 -9.65
CA ASP A 358 -5.59 17.47 -9.70
C ASP A 358 -5.36 18.04 -8.29
N VAL A 359 -6.42 18.11 -7.48
CA VAL A 359 -6.36 18.60 -6.10
C VAL A 359 -5.53 17.65 -5.24
N LEU A 360 -5.72 16.34 -5.38
CA LEU A 360 -4.92 15.33 -4.68
C LEU A 360 -3.43 15.40 -5.07
N ALA A 361 -3.11 15.54 -6.36
CA ALA A 361 -1.73 15.70 -6.82
C ALA A 361 -1.09 16.94 -6.18
N ALA A 362 -1.81 18.07 -6.17
CA ALA A 362 -1.32 19.29 -5.56
C ALA A 362 -1.14 19.14 -4.03
N ALA A 363 -2.04 18.43 -3.34
CA ALA A 363 -1.95 18.16 -1.91
C ALA A 363 -0.74 17.27 -1.58
N TRP A 364 -0.50 16.21 -2.35
CA TRP A 364 0.68 15.35 -2.17
C TRP A 364 1.97 16.11 -2.45
N GLN A 365 1.97 16.98 -3.47
CA GLN A 365 3.11 17.84 -3.75
C GLN A 365 3.40 18.81 -2.59
N CYS A 366 2.37 19.37 -1.96
CA CYS A 366 2.49 20.19 -0.75
C CYS A 366 3.11 19.38 0.41
N LEU A 367 2.64 18.15 0.65
CA LEU A 367 3.22 17.27 1.67
C LEU A 367 4.71 17.00 1.41
N LEU A 368 5.11 16.71 0.17
CA LEU A 368 6.51 16.47 -0.16
C LEU A 368 7.40 17.72 0.00
N LYS A 369 6.96 18.86 -0.55
CA LYS A 369 7.76 20.08 -0.59
C LYS A 369 7.75 20.84 0.73
N ASP A 370 6.57 21.02 1.31
CA ASP A 370 6.37 21.93 2.43
C ASP A 370 6.50 21.22 3.78
N LYS A 371 6.38 19.88 3.80
CA LYS A 371 6.57 19.07 5.02
C LYS A 371 7.87 18.28 4.99
N VAL A 372 8.02 17.33 4.07
CA VAL A 372 9.16 16.40 4.07
C VAL A 372 10.47 17.13 3.74
N ALA A 373 10.52 17.85 2.62
CA ALA A 373 11.74 18.57 2.23
C ALA A 373 12.10 19.66 3.24
N LYS A 374 11.10 20.38 3.76
CA LYS A 374 11.30 21.36 4.84
C LYS A 374 11.89 20.71 6.10
N PHE A 375 11.33 19.59 6.56
CA PHE A 375 11.85 18.87 7.72
C PHE A 375 13.32 18.46 7.54
N CYS A 376 13.69 17.97 6.36
CA CYS A 376 15.08 17.62 6.04
C CYS A 376 15.98 18.87 5.98
N GLN A 377 15.49 19.99 5.46
CA GLN A 377 16.21 21.27 5.42
C GLN A 377 16.42 21.88 6.81
N ASP A 378 15.45 21.71 7.71
CA ASP A 378 15.52 22.19 9.09
C ASP A 378 16.47 21.31 9.93
N HIS A 379 16.76 20.06 9.49
CA HIS A 379 17.66 19.11 10.16
C HIS A 379 18.76 18.58 9.20
N PRO A 380 19.56 19.47 8.58
CA PRO A 380 20.46 19.11 7.49
C PRO A 380 21.68 18.32 7.98
N ASP A 381 21.95 18.25 9.29
CA ASP A 381 23.02 17.42 9.85
C ASP A 381 22.56 15.98 10.06
N GLU A 382 21.26 15.76 10.26
CA GLU A 382 20.67 14.44 10.55
C GLU A 382 20.14 13.74 9.29
N TYR A 383 19.60 14.49 8.33
CA TYR A 383 18.95 13.90 7.15
C TYR A 383 19.51 14.45 5.85
N SER A 384 19.28 13.72 4.76
CA SER A 384 19.66 14.16 3.42
C SER A 384 18.71 15.26 2.93
N THR A 385 19.26 16.38 2.47
CA THR A 385 18.48 17.49 1.89
C THR A 385 18.19 17.32 0.40
N LYS A 386 18.66 16.22 -0.20
CA LYS A 386 18.45 15.91 -1.61
C LYS A 386 16.97 15.60 -1.89
N PRO A 387 16.47 15.84 -3.12
CA PRO A 387 15.08 15.52 -3.46
C PRO A 387 14.77 14.03 -3.36
N ILE A 388 13.59 13.72 -2.81
CA ILE A 388 13.05 12.35 -2.72
C ILE A 388 12.27 12.05 -4.01
N THR A 389 12.68 10.99 -4.72
CA THR A 389 12.03 10.53 -5.97
C THR A 389 11.44 9.13 -5.85
N HIS A 390 11.57 8.49 -4.69
CA HIS A 390 11.09 7.14 -4.42
C HIS A 390 10.05 7.16 -3.30
N ALA A 391 8.88 6.58 -3.57
CA ALA A 391 7.80 6.46 -2.60
C ALA A 391 7.15 5.07 -2.62
N VAL A 392 6.78 4.61 -1.43
CA VAL A 392 5.78 3.57 -1.20
C VAL A 392 4.46 4.27 -0.94
N VAL A 393 3.38 3.89 -1.62
CA VAL A 393 2.06 4.51 -1.42
C VAL A 393 1.05 3.42 -1.11
N THR A 394 0.43 3.50 0.06
CA THR A 394 -0.58 2.55 0.52
C THR A 394 -1.95 2.88 -0.06
N TYR A 395 -2.83 1.89 -0.10
CA TYR A 395 -4.18 1.98 -0.62
C TYR A 395 -5.09 0.95 0.11
N PRO A 396 -6.42 1.10 0.04
CA PRO A 396 -7.33 0.19 0.75
C PRO A 396 -7.16 -1.25 0.27
N THR A 397 -7.11 -2.19 1.20
CA THR A 397 -6.86 -3.63 0.97
C THR A 397 -7.91 -4.26 0.07
N ALA A 398 -9.17 -3.83 0.18
CA ALA A 398 -10.25 -4.35 -0.65
C ALA A 398 -10.40 -3.65 -2.02
N ALA A 399 -9.56 -2.67 -2.34
CA ALA A 399 -9.72 -1.89 -3.56
C ALA A 399 -9.43 -2.72 -4.82
N PRO A 400 -10.22 -2.54 -5.91
CA PRO A 400 -9.91 -3.13 -7.20
C PRO A 400 -8.56 -2.66 -7.79
N PRO A 401 -8.01 -3.36 -8.78
CA PRO A 401 -6.68 -3.05 -9.34
C PRO A 401 -6.59 -1.64 -9.95
N GLN A 402 -7.72 -1.07 -10.39
CA GLN A 402 -7.77 0.29 -10.95
C GLN A 402 -7.26 1.34 -9.95
N THR A 403 -7.71 1.26 -8.70
CA THR A 403 -7.29 2.20 -7.63
C THR A 403 -5.77 2.22 -7.47
N ARG A 404 -5.13 1.04 -7.53
CA ARG A 404 -3.68 0.92 -7.42
C ARG A 404 -2.94 1.58 -8.60
N LEU A 405 -3.45 1.39 -9.81
CA LEU A 405 -2.90 2.03 -11.02
C LEU A 405 -3.04 3.55 -10.95
N ASP A 406 -4.16 4.04 -10.43
CA ASP A 406 -4.43 5.47 -10.32
C ASP A 406 -3.58 6.14 -9.24
N VAL A 407 -3.39 5.49 -8.09
CA VAL A 407 -2.41 5.91 -7.07
C VAL A 407 -1.00 6.01 -7.66
N GLU A 408 -0.57 5.01 -8.42
CA GLU A 408 0.75 5.01 -9.05
C GLU A 408 0.89 6.16 -10.05
N LYS A 409 -0.12 6.35 -10.90
CA LYS A 409 -0.19 7.44 -11.88
C LYS A 409 -0.13 8.81 -11.21
N LEU A 410 -0.85 8.98 -10.10
CA LEU A 410 -0.88 10.22 -9.33
C LEU A 410 0.48 10.54 -8.69
N ALA A 411 1.13 9.55 -8.08
CA ALA A 411 2.47 9.69 -7.52
C ALA A 411 3.51 10.03 -8.58
N ARG A 412 3.47 9.37 -9.75
CA ARG A 412 4.37 9.69 -10.87
C ARG A 412 4.18 11.11 -11.39
N ARG A 413 2.94 11.59 -11.44
CA ARG A 413 2.59 12.94 -11.91
C ARG A 413 3.25 14.05 -11.08
N ILE A 414 3.51 13.83 -9.79
CA ILE A 414 4.11 14.83 -8.90
C ILE A 414 5.65 14.77 -8.86
N GLY A 415 6.28 13.93 -9.70
CA GLY A 415 7.74 13.84 -9.83
C GLY A 415 8.40 12.69 -9.08
N LEU A 416 7.63 11.68 -8.65
CA LEU A 416 8.19 10.44 -8.09
C LEU A 416 8.50 9.45 -9.23
N ASP A 417 9.78 9.15 -9.43
CA ASP A 417 10.26 8.25 -10.49
C ASP A 417 10.00 6.79 -10.17
N ARG A 418 10.19 6.41 -8.89
CA ARG A 418 9.97 5.05 -8.40
C ARG A 418 8.81 5.05 -7.44
N VAL A 419 7.75 4.34 -7.79
CA VAL A 419 6.54 4.23 -6.97
C VAL A 419 6.27 2.76 -6.72
N VAL A 420 6.20 2.37 -5.45
CA VAL A 420 5.90 1.01 -5.00
C VAL A 420 4.49 1.01 -4.43
N THR A 421 3.65 0.12 -4.97
CA THR A 421 2.26 -0.06 -4.56
C THR A 421 1.97 -1.51 -4.21
N ASP A 422 2.98 -2.28 -3.82
CA ASP A 422 2.80 -3.69 -3.46
C ASP A 422 2.13 -3.85 -2.08
N TYR A 423 2.22 -2.83 -1.23
CA TYR A 423 1.71 -2.85 0.13
C TYR A 423 0.37 -2.11 0.23
N ASP A 424 -0.73 -2.85 0.39
CA ASP A 424 -2.00 -2.28 0.85
C ASP A 424 -2.00 -2.01 2.37
N GLU A 425 -3.03 -1.31 2.86
CA GLU A 425 -3.15 -0.85 4.25
C GLU A 425 -3.03 -1.97 5.28
N ALA A 426 -3.79 -3.07 5.17
CA ALA A 426 -3.71 -4.19 6.11
C ALA A 426 -2.35 -4.92 6.03
N THR A 427 -1.78 -5.07 4.84
CA THR A 427 -0.44 -5.67 4.66
C THR A 427 0.63 -4.80 5.31
N ALA A 428 0.56 -3.49 5.11
CA ALA A 428 1.48 -2.54 5.71
C ALA A 428 1.36 -2.51 7.24
N ALA A 429 0.13 -2.50 7.78
CA ALA A 429 -0.12 -2.60 9.21
C ALA A 429 0.45 -3.90 9.80
N ALA A 430 0.31 -5.04 9.10
CA ALA A 430 0.94 -6.29 9.52
C ALA A 430 2.47 -6.20 9.60
N MET A 431 3.09 -5.56 8.60
CA MET A 431 4.53 -5.38 8.55
C MET A 431 5.04 -4.49 9.70
N PHE A 432 4.23 -3.55 10.19
CA PHE A 432 4.55 -2.78 11.40
C PHE A 432 4.63 -3.68 12.64
N TYR A 433 3.67 -4.58 12.84
CA TYR A 433 3.72 -5.49 13.99
C TYR A 433 4.86 -6.52 13.88
N LEU A 434 5.16 -6.98 12.67
CA LEU A 434 6.36 -7.78 12.41
C LEU A 434 7.64 -7.02 12.73
N MET A 435 7.74 -5.75 12.32
CA MET A 435 8.86 -4.87 12.67
C MET A 435 8.99 -4.74 14.19
N ARG A 436 7.90 -4.48 14.90
CA ARG A 436 7.90 -4.35 16.36
C ARG A 436 8.50 -5.59 17.03
N ASP A 437 8.12 -6.78 16.57
CA ASP A 437 8.55 -8.05 17.17
C ASP A 437 9.98 -8.48 16.75
N PHE A 438 10.46 -8.11 15.55
CA PHE A 438 11.71 -8.66 14.97
C PHE A 438 12.80 -7.64 14.65
N ALA A 439 12.49 -6.35 14.56
CA ALA A 439 13.45 -5.33 14.16
C ALA A 439 14.33 -4.83 15.33
N GLY A 440 14.07 -5.30 16.56
CA GLY A 440 14.89 -5.04 17.73
C GLY A 440 16.12 -5.95 17.80
N ASP A 441 16.29 -6.65 18.91
CA ASP A 441 17.28 -7.74 19.02
C ASP A 441 16.71 -9.01 18.34
N PRO A 442 17.32 -9.49 17.24
CA PRO A 442 16.80 -10.63 16.51
C PRO A 442 16.77 -11.92 17.33
N ALA A 443 17.75 -12.14 18.22
CA ALA A 443 17.82 -13.36 19.00
C ALA A 443 16.67 -13.43 20.01
N VAL A 444 16.38 -12.31 20.69
CA VAL A 444 15.24 -12.23 21.62
C VAL A 444 13.91 -12.32 20.86
N GLY A 445 13.78 -11.62 19.74
CA GLY A 445 12.57 -11.67 18.90
C GLY A 445 12.24 -13.09 18.40
N ILE A 446 13.26 -13.83 17.95
CA ILE A 446 13.13 -15.22 17.51
C ILE A 446 12.65 -16.12 18.67
N GLU A 447 13.25 -16.04 19.84
CA GLU A 447 12.84 -16.87 20.99
C GLU A 447 11.41 -16.54 21.45
N ALA A 448 11.07 -15.25 21.53
CA ALA A 448 9.72 -14.81 21.86
C ALA A 448 8.69 -15.28 20.82
N TYR A 449 9.07 -15.33 19.54
CA TYR A 449 8.23 -15.88 18.49
C TYR A 449 8.05 -17.40 18.65
N ARG A 450 9.14 -18.16 18.81
CA ARG A 450 9.12 -19.63 18.98
C ARG A 450 8.26 -20.05 20.17
N ALA A 451 8.35 -19.34 21.29
CA ALA A 451 7.58 -19.62 22.51
C ALA A 451 6.06 -19.47 22.33
N ARG A 452 5.62 -18.66 21.37
CA ARG A 452 4.20 -18.37 21.08
C ARG A 452 3.69 -19.04 19.80
N SER A 453 4.50 -19.90 19.20
CA SER A 453 4.20 -20.52 17.91
C SER A 453 3.90 -22.00 18.05
N ARG A 454 3.12 -22.52 17.11
CA ARG A 454 2.92 -23.96 16.95
C ARG A 454 4.13 -24.53 16.21
N ARG A 455 4.73 -25.59 16.75
CA ARG A 455 5.86 -26.29 16.13
C ARG A 455 5.36 -27.46 15.29
N ASP A 456 5.88 -27.60 14.08
CA ASP A 456 5.57 -28.75 13.23
C ASP A 456 6.46 -29.96 13.58
N GLY A 457 5.93 -30.88 14.41
CA GLY A 457 6.56 -32.17 14.73
C GLY A 457 8.05 -32.10 15.10
N ALA A 458 8.86 -32.96 14.47
CA ALA A 458 10.31 -33.00 14.63
C ALA A 458 11.04 -31.90 13.83
N ALA A 459 10.35 -31.18 12.94
CA ALA A 459 10.94 -30.12 12.14
C ALA A 459 11.34 -28.92 13.01
N GLN A 460 12.33 -28.15 12.56
CA GLN A 460 12.73 -26.86 13.16
C GLN A 460 11.93 -25.73 12.51
N THR A 461 10.60 -25.88 12.52
CA THR A 461 9.64 -24.98 11.88
C THR A 461 8.56 -24.56 12.87
N TRP A 462 8.26 -23.25 12.88
CA TRP A 462 7.26 -22.64 13.75
C TRP A 462 6.26 -21.81 12.95
N HIS A 463 4.98 -21.99 13.21
CA HIS A 463 3.88 -21.36 12.46
C HIS A 463 2.97 -20.54 13.37
N ARG A 464 2.49 -19.40 12.86
CA ARG A 464 1.41 -18.60 13.44
C ARG A 464 0.46 -18.09 12.36
N ASN A 465 -0.82 -18.09 12.64
CA ASN A 465 -1.86 -17.42 11.87
C ASN A 465 -2.25 -16.13 12.60
N ILE A 466 -2.15 -14.99 11.90
CA ILE A 466 -2.40 -13.66 12.43
C ILE A 466 -3.49 -12.98 11.61
N LEU A 467 -4.55 -12.53 12.27
CA LEU A 467 -5.57 -11.68 11.67
C LEU A 467 -5.24 -10.22 11.99
N VAL A 468 -5.11 -9.38 10.97
CA VAL A 468 -4.98 -7.93 11.10
C VAL A 468 -6.32 -7.30 10.71
N VAL A 469 -6.85 -6.45 11.59
CA VAL A 469 -8.07 -5.68 11.38
C VAL A 469 -7.73 -4.20 11.55
N ASP A 470 -7.61 -3.49 10.44
CA ASP A 470 -7.39 -2.05 10.39
C ASP A 470 -8.73 -1.33 10.21
N ILE A 471 -9.17 -0.60 11.25
CA ILE A 471 -10.41 0.20 11.22
C ILE A 471 -10.03 1.67 11.11
N GLY A 472 -9.88 2.11 9.87
CA GLY A 472 -9.50 3.46 9.51
C GLY A 472 -10.63 4.49 9.66
N GLY A 473 -10.40 5.66 9.06
CA GLY A 473 -11.39 6.73 8.99
C GLY A 473 -12.54 6.40 8.04
N GLY A 474 -12.24 5.94 6.82
CA GLY A 474 -13.27 5.66 5.82
C GLY A 474 -13.28 4.23 5.28
N THR A 475 -12.38 3.35 5.75
CA THR A 475 -12.25 1.97 5.27
C THR A 475 -11.98 1.04 6.45
N THR A 476 -12.42 -0.20 6.30
CA THR A 476 -12.00 -1.33 7.14
C THR A 476 -11.21 -2.27 6.25
N ASP A 477 -9.98 -2.57 6.64
CA ASP A 477 -9.03 -3.33 5.86
C ASP A 477 -8.54 -4.54 6.67
N ILE A 478 -8.68 -5.74 6.10
CA ILE A 478 -8.47 -7.00 6.83
C ILE A 478 -7.51 -7.90 6.05
N ALA A 479 -6.53 -8.46 6.76
CA ALA A 479 -5.63 -9.46 6.20
C ALA A 479 -5.45 -10.62 7.18
N LEU A 480 -5.50 -11.85 6.66
CA LEU A 480 -5.08 -13.05 7.37
C LEU A 480 -3.71 -13.45 6.85
N ILE A 481 -2.73 -13.56 7.75
CA ILE A 481 -1.33 -13.77 7.42
C ILE A 481 -0.83 -15.00 8.16
N GLY A 482 -0.27 -15.95 7.41
CA GLY A 482 0.52 -17.03 7.96
C GLY A 482 1.96 -16.59 8.07
N ILE A 483 2.59 -16.76 9.23
CA ILE A 483 4.02 -16.51 9.41
C ILE A 483 4.68 -17.84 9.73
N THR A 484 5.70 -18.19 8.94
CA THR A 484 6.50 -19.38 9.17
C THR A 484 7.95 -19.01 9.44
N LEU A 485 8.50 -19.49 10.55
CA LEU A 485 9.91 -19.37 10.89
C LEU A 485 10.58 -20.73 10.70
N HIS A 486 11.66 -20.78 9.93
CA HIS A 486 12.47 -21.97 9.71
C HIS A 486 13.91 -21.76 10.19
N ASP A 487 14.49 -22.76 10.84
CA ASP A 487 15.93 -22.85 11.07
C ASP A 487 16.61 -23.48 9.83
N GLU A 488 17.34 -22.67 9.07
CA GLU A 488 18.11 -23.09 7.89
C GLU A 488 19.63 -23.11 8.20
N THR A 489 20.02 -23.33 9.47
CA THR A 489 21.43 -23.36 9.87
C THR A 489 22.19 -24.52 9.21
N ASP A 490 23.19 -24.18 8.40
CA ASP A 490 24.15 -25.12 7.83
C ASP A 490 25.34 -25.29 8.80
N PHE A 491 25.45 -26.46 9.45
CA PHE A 491 26.50 -26.70 10.46
C PHE A 491 27.81 -27.11 9.79
N GLU A 492 28.90 -26.40 10.13
CA GLU A 492 30.22 -26.81 9.66
C GLU A 492 30.65 -28.11 10.35
N SER A 493 31.12 -29.08 9.56
CA SER A 493 31.62 -30.34 10.07
C SER A 493 32.85 -30.13 10.97
N GLY A 494 32.77 -30.58 12.23
CA GLY A 494 33.86 -30.51 13.21
C GLY A 494 33.79 -29.36 14.22
N LYS A 495 32.85 -28.40 14.09
CA LYS A 495 32.53 -27.45 15.16
C LYS A 495 31.38 -27.96 16.01
N GLY A 496 31.48 -27.81 17.34
CA GLY A 496 30.38 -28.17 18.24
C GLY A 496 29.14 -27.32 17.96
N ARG A 497 27.95 -27.94 17.97
CA ARG A 497 26.65 -27.27 17.74
C ARG A 497 26.36 -26.10 18.69
N ASP A 498 27.09 -26.02 19.80
CA ASP A 498 26.94 -25.01 20.84
C ASP A 498 27.83 -23.78 20.62
N VAL A 499 28.73 -23.81 19.63
CA VAL A 499 29.70 -22.73 19.34
C VAL A 499 29.34 -21.97 18.05
N GLN A 500 28.55 -22.59 17.17
CA GLN A 500 28.10 -21.99 15.91
C GLN A 500 26.79 -21.20 16.12
N GLY A 501 26.65 -20.08 15.42
CA GLY A 501 25.43 -19.27 15.43
C GLY A 501 24.26 -19.98 14.72
N ARG A 502 23.14 -19.26 14.57
CA ARG A 502 21.93 -19.77 13.91
C ARG A 502 21.53 -18.91 12.72
N TYR A 503 20.97 -19.53 11.69
CA TYR A 503 20.36 -18.83 10.56
C TYR A 503 18.87 -19.16 10.48
N TYR A 504 18.04 -18.14 10.64
CA TYR A 504 16.60 -18.28 10.55
C TYR A 504 16.04 -17.56 9.33
N VAL A 505 15.01 -18.14 8.73
CA VAL A 505 14.22 -17.54 7.65
C VAL A 505 12.78 -17.39 8.11
N LEU A 506 12.28 -16.15 8.12
CA LEU A 506 10.89 -15.79 8.41
C LEU A 506 10.16 -15.52 7.10
N ARG A 507 9.11 -16.31 6.82
CA ARG A 507 8.27 -16.23 5.63
C ARG A 507 6.84 -15.81 6.01
N PRO A 508 6.49 -14.53 5.87
CA PRO A 508 5.10 -14.10 5.90
C PRO A 508 4.40 -14.46 4.58
N THR A 509 3.19 -15.01 4.66
CA THR A 509 2.32 -15.37 3.52
C THR A 509 0.94 -14.76 3.73
N ILE A 510 0.43 -14.00 2.75
CA ILE A 510 -0.97 -13.60 2.76
C ILE A 510 -1.84 -14.83 2.47
N ARG A 511 -2.72 -15.18 3.40
CA ARG A 511 -3.69 -16.27 3.24
C ARG A 511 -5.04 -15.77 2.74
N ALA A 512 -5.43 -14.57 3.16
CA ALA A 512 -6.66 -13.93 2.74
C ALA A 512 -6.61 -12.41 2.90
N LYS A 513 -7.33 -11.68 2.04
CA LYS A 513 -7.57 -10.24 2.19
C LYS A 513 -9.05 -9.93 2.07
N ALA A 514 -9.56 -9.07 2.92
CA ALA A 514 -10.93 -8.57 2.86
C ALA A 514 -10.97 -7.11 3.30
N GLY A 515 -12.16 -6.53 3.28
CA GLY A 515 -12.36 -5.17 3.72
C GLY A 515 -13.58 -4.57 3.06
N ARG A 516 -13.94 -3.36 3.50
CA ARG A 516 -15.12 -2.65 3.03
C ARG A 516 -14.85 -1.15 2.99
N ALA A 517 -15.14 -0.55 1.84
CA ALA A 517 -15.16 0.89 1.70
C ALA A 517 -16.33 1.48 2.50
N GLN A 518 -16.15 2.70 3.03
CA GLN A 518 -17.16 3.43 3.81
C GLN A 518 -17.62 2.71 5.10
N LEU A 519 -16.83 1.74 5.58
CA LEU A 519 -16.99 1.11 6.90
C LEU A 519 -15.82 1.55 7.78
N GLY A 520 -16.01 2.59 8.60
CA GLY A 520 -14.95 3.14 9.43
C GLY A 520 -15.44 4.27 10.33
N GLY A 521 -14.51 5.10 10.81
CA GLY A 521 -14.81 6.23 11.70
C GLY A 521 -15.82 7.24 11.15
N ASP A 522 -15.81 7.52 9.85
CA ASP A 522 -16.75 8.43 9.18
C ASP A 522 -18.18 7.84 9.18
N ARG A 523 -18.32 6.51 9.13
CA ARG A 523 -19.62 5.83 9.24
C ARG A 523 -20.19 5.95 10.65
N ILE A 524 -19.34 5.85 11.67
CA ILE A 524 -19.71 6.10 13.08
C ILE A 524 -20.15 7.56 13.23
N THR A 525 -19.37 8.50 12.73
CA THR A 525 -19.69 9.94 12.79
C THR A 525 -20.99 10.25 12.06
N LEU A 526 -21.25 9.65 10.90
CA LEU A 526 -22.51 9.80 10.17
C LEU A 526 -23.70 9.25 10.98
N GLY A 527 -23.54 8.13 11.67
CA GLY A 527 -24.58 7.59 12.57
C GLY A 527 -24.89 8.54 13.72
N ILE A 528 -23.86 9.06 14.40
CA ILE A 528 -24.00 10.05 15.49
C ILE A 528 -24.62 11.35 14.96
N PHE A 529 -24.18 11.81 13.79
CA PHE A 529 -24.74 12.99 13.12
C PHE A 529 -26.24 12.82 12.84
N ASN A 530 -26.66 11.68 12.29
CA ASN A 530 -28.06 11.39 12.02
C ASN A 530 -28.88 11.35 13.32
N HIS A 531 -28.36 10.72 14.37
CA HIS A 531 -29.02 10.66 15.68
C HIS A 531 -29.13 12.05 16.33
N LEU A 532 -28.06 12.84 16.29
CA LEU A 532 -28.04 14.22 16.77
C LEU A 532 -29.07 15.07 16.02
N LYS A 533 -29.07 15.01 14.68
CA LYS A 533 -30.01 15.74 13.83
C LYS A 533 -31.46 15.35 14.15
N ALA A 534 -31.74 14.05 14.30
CA ALA A 534 -33.06 13.56 14.68
C ALA A 534 -33.49 14.06 16.07
N THR A 535 -32.58 14.05 17.05
CA THR A 535 -32.83 14.52 18.42
C THR A 535 -33.17 16.01 18.43
N LEU A 536 -32.40 16.82 17.70
CA LEU A 536 -32.65 18.25 17.62
C LEU A 536 -33.96 18.57 16.86
N ALA A 537 -34.27 17.82 15.80
CA ALA A 537 -35.52 17.98 15.07
C ALA A 537 -36.74 17.61 15.94
N ASP A 538 -36.64 16.51 16.70
CA ASP A 538 -37.68 16.08 17.65
C ASP A 538 -37.96 17.16 18.71
N LEU A 539 -36.91 17.76 19.27
CA LEU A 539 -37.02 18.86 20.24
C LEU A 539 -37.70 20.10 19.64
N LEU A 540 -37.32 20.48 18.42
CA LEU A 540 -37.92 21.62 17.71
C LEU A 540 -39.40 21.40 17.42
N LEU A 541 -39.78 20.21 16.94
CA LEU A 541 -41.17 19.87 16.66
C LEU A 541 -42.03 19.73 17.92
N THR A 542 -41.42 19.28 19.02
CA THR A 542 -42.08 19.24 20.34
C THR A 542 -42.38 20.65 20.86
N ARG A 543 -41.49 21.61 20.63
CA ARG A 543 -41.73 23.02 20.96
C ARG A 543 -42.74 23.69 20.04
N ASP A 544 -42.61 23.48 18.72
CA ASP A 544 -43.51 24.07 17.74
C ASP A 544 -43.79 23.13 16.54
N ALA A 545 -44.89 22.39 16.63
CA ALA A 545 -45.35 21.52 15.54
C ALA A 545 -45.75 22.28 14.25
N ARG A 546 -45.84 23.62 14.28
CA ARG A 546 -46.19 24.45 13.10
C ARG A 546 -45.03 24.60 12.12
N ILE A 547 -43.84 24.09 12.43
CA ILE A 547 -42.68 24.12 11.52
C ILE A 547 -42.98 23.35 10.22
N VAL A 548 -43.79 22.28 10.28
CA VAL A 548 -44.05 21.34 9.15
C VAL A 548 -45.53 20.96 8.98
N GLN A 549 -46.46 21.78 9.49
CA GLN A 549 -47.89 21.43 9.62
C GLN A 549 -48.51 20.87 8.32
N GLY A 550 -49.15 19.69 8.41
CA GLY A 550 -50.01 19.13 7.35
C GLY A 550 -49.41 18.03 6.47
N GLU A 551 -48.11 17.74 6.58
CA GLU A 551 -47.40 16.87 5.62
C GLU A 551 -46.99 15.50 6.17
N TYR A 552 -47.04 15.29 7.50
CA TYR A 552 -46.46 14.09 8.15
C TYR A 552 -47.38 13.41 9.19
N PRO A 553 -48.56 12.89 8.79
CA PRO A 553 -49.55 12.30 9.71
C PRO A 553 -49.04 11.21 10.68
N PRO A 554 -48.11 10.31 10.30
CA PRO A 554 -47.69 9.22 11.18
C PRO A 554 -46.97 9.67 12.47
N PHE A 555 -46.40 10.88 12.47
CA PHE A 555 -45.67 11.46 13.61
C PHE A 555 -46.56 12.39 14.47
N LEU A 556 -47.86 12.46 14.15
CA LEU A 556 -48.85 13.26 14.87
C LEU A 556 -49.79 12.39 15.70
N SER A 557 -50.20 12.88 16.87
CA SER A 557 -51.29 12.34 17.68
C SER A 557 -52.24 13.49 18.02
N GLU A 558 -53.52 13.36 17.64
CA GLU A 558 -54.55 14.41 17.84
C GLU A 558 -54.14 15.80 17.27
N GLY A 559 -53.37 15.80 16.16
CA GLY A 559 -52.88 17.02 15.51
C GLY A 559 -51.67 17.68 16.20
N ARG A 560 -51.09 17.04 17.22
CA ARG A 560 -49.84 17.46 17.88
C ARG A 560 -48.70 16.51 17.55
N TYR A 561 -47.47 17.03 17.52
CA TYR A 561 -46.28 16.20 17.34
C TYR A 561 -46.12 15.20 18.50
N ARG A 562 -45.71 13.97 18.18
CA ARG A 562 -45.40 12.93 19.15
C ARG A 562 -43.93 13.00 19.52
N GLU A 563 -43.63 13.45 20.73
CA GLU A 563 -42.27 13.49 21.28
C GLU A 563 -41.58 12.11 21.15
N LYS A 564 -40.30 12.11 20.80
CA LYS A 564 -39.44 10.94 20.53
C LYS A 564 -39.87 10.07 19.35
N SER A 565 -40.87 10.46 18.57
CA SER A 565 -41.30 9.66 17.41
C SER A 565 -40.24 9.59 16.30
N LEU A 566 -39.42 10.63 16.16
CA LEU A 566 -38.28 10.63 15.21
C LEU A 566 -37.09 9.77 15.68
N LEU A 567 -37.01 9.44 16.96
CA LEU A 567 -35.96 8.59 17.53
C LEU A 567 -36.34 7.10 17.57
N SER A 568 -37.62 6.80 17.30
CA SER A 568 -38.11 5.43 17.30
C SER A 568 -37.59 4.62 16.10
N ARG A 569 -37.34 3.32 16.32
CA ARG A 569 -36.93 2.41 15.26
C ARG A 569 -38.11 2.17 14.31
N VAL A 570 -37.86 2.30 13.01
CA VAL A 570 -38.86 2.12 11.95
C VAL A 570 -38.41 0.96 11.07
N GLU A 571 -39.26 -0.05 10.89
CA GLU A 571 -38.95 -1.22 10.05
C GLU A 571 -39.43 -1.07 8.59
N ASP A 572 -40.38 -0.17 8.33
CA ASP A 572 -40.90 0.09 6.99
C ASP A 572 -40.05 1.15 6.27
N SER A 573 -39.41 0.76 5.16
CA SER A 573 -38.58 1.64 4.32
C SER A 573 -39.27 2.94 3.85
N LYS A 574 -40.59 2.93 3.63
CA LYS A 574 -41.34 4.14 3.24
C LYS A 574 -41.50 5.09 4.43
N MET A 575 -41.72 4.52 5.61
CA MET A 575 -41.80 5.29 6.85
C MET A 575 -40.45 5.86 7.26
N GLU A 576 -39.36 5.12 7.01
CA GLU A 576 -38.00 5.61 7.20
C GLU A 576 -37.69 6.78 6.27
N ALA A 577 -38.00 6.66 4.98
CA ALA A 577 -37.84 7.78 4.03
C ALA A 577 -38.66 9.02 4.46
N LEU A 578 -39.91 8.82 4.89
CA LEU A 578 -40.77 9.90 5.38
C LEU A 578 -40.20 10.56 6.65
N ARG A 579 -39.63 9.77 7.57
CA ARG A 579 -38.95 10.26 8.78
C ARG A 579 -37.75 11.12 8.40
N ASP A 580 -36.92 10.65 7.48
CA ASP A 580 -35.69 11.34 7.09
C ASP A 580 -35.99 12.64 6.32
N ASP A 581 -37.04 12.64 5.49
CA ASP A 581 -37.54 13.85 4.83
C ASP A 581 -38.10 14.87 5.83
N LEU A 582 -38.83 14.42 6.86
CA LEU A 582 -39.28 15.28 7.96
C LEU A 582 -38.09 15.88 8.73
N ILE A 583 -37.10 15.07 9.09
CA ILE A 583 -35.89 15.53 9.80
C ILE A 583 -35.16 16.60 8.97
N ASP A 584 -35.01 16.39 7.67
CA ASP A 584 -34.34 17.34 6.78
C ASP A 584 -35.17 18.61 6.53
N ALA A 585 -36.51 18.52 6.52
CA ALA A 585 -37.38 19.69 6.44
C ALA A 585 -37.24 20.61 7.68
N VAL A 586 -37.03 20.04 8.86
CA VAL A 586 -36.85 20.81 10.11
C VAL A 586 -35.42 21.35 10.24
N ILE A 587 -34.43 20.53 9.92
CA ILE A 587 -33.00 20.88 9.99
C ILE A 587 -32.36 20.57 8.62
N PRO A 588 -32.41 21.50 7.66
CA PRO A 588 -31.87 21.22 6.32
C PRO A 588 -30.36 21.02 6.34
N THR A 589 -29.87 19.88 5.86
CA THR A 589 -28.42 19.63 5.66
C THR A 589 -28.07 19.14 4.27
N ARG A 590 -29.07 18.80 3.42
CA ARG A 590 -28.88 18.35 2.03
C ARG A 590 -28.72 19.51 1.05
N TRP A 591 -27.51 20.03 0.87
CA TRP A 591 -27.26 21.19 -0.01
C TRP A 591 -27.40 20.91 -1.51
N VAL A 592 -27.56 19.65 -1.93
CA VAL A 592 -27.89 19.33 -3.33
C VAL A 592 -29.38 19.57 -3.62
N LYS A 593 -30.27 19.40 -2.62
CA LYS A 593 -31.73 19.51 -2.78
C LYS A 593 -32.26 20.95 -2.70
N ASP A 594 -31.61 21.87 -1.98
CA ASP A 594 -32.06 23.26 -1.81
C ASP A 594 -31.16 24.24 -2.59
N PRO A 595 -31.60 24.75 -3.76
CA PRO A 595 -30.79 25.65 -4.57
C PRO A 595 -30.69 27.09 -4.06
N THR A 596 -31.54 27.48 -3.11
CA THR A 596 -31.72 28.88 -2.70
C THR A 596 -30.78 29.32 -1.58
N ASP A 597 -30.37 28.41 -0.68
CA ASP A 597 -29.46 28.71 0.43
C ASP A 597 -28.39 27.60 0.65
N LYS A 598 -27.80 27.13 -0.46
CA LYS A 598 -26.78 26.05 -0.44
C LYS A 598 -25.66 26.28 0.56
N GLN A 599 -25.24 27.54 0.74
CA GLN A 599 -24.11 27.89 1.61
C GLN A 599 -24.46 27.72 3.09
N ALA A 600 -25.59 28.26 3.55
CA ALA A 600 -25.97 28.13 4.96
C ALA A 600 -26.28 26.66 5.32
N VAL A 601 -26.94 25.93 4.40
CA VAL A 601 -27.22 24.49 4.57
C VAL A 601 -25.93 23.68 4.72
N ARG A 602 -24.93 23.94 3.87
CA ARG A 602 -23.62 23.27 3.95
C ARG A 602 -22.84 23.66 5.21
N GLN A 603 -22.91 24.91 5.64
CA GLN A 603 -22.30 25.34 6.89
C GLN A 603 -22.94 24.64 8.09
N ARG A 604 -24.27 24.53 8.11
CA ARG A 604 -25.01 23.81 9.14
C ARG A 604 -24.61 22.33 9.21
N PHE A 605 -24.53 21.67 8.06
CA PHE A 605 -24.00 20.30 7.99
C PHE A 605 -22.62 20.20 8.64
N ARG A 606 -21.68 21.09 8.29
CA ARG A 606 -20.32 21.06 8.83
C ARG A 606 -20.28 21.24 10.34
N LEU A 607 -21.08 22.17 10.88
CA LEU A 607 -21.15 22.40 12.32
C LEU A 607 -21.68 21.16 13.05
N LEU A 608 -22.76 20.57 12.57
CA LEU A 608 -23.32 19.34 13.14
C LEU A 608 -22.38 18.13 12.97
N TRP A 609 -21.66 18.04 11.86
CA TRP A 609 -20.66 17.01 11.62
C TRP A 609 -19.47 17.13 12.59
N ASP A 610 -18.95 18.34 12.77
CA ASP A 610 -17.87 18.61 13.73
C ASP A 610 -18.31 18.27 15.17
N GLU A 611 -19.57 18.55 15.52
CA GLU A 611 -20.14 18.18 16.82
C GLU A 611 -20.26 16.66 17.00
N ALA A 612 -20.68 15.94 15.95
CA ALA A 612 -20.73 14.48 15.97
C ALA A 612 -19.33 13.84 16.06
N GLU A 613 -18.33 14.40 15.38
CA GLU A 613 -16.93 13.95 15.46
C GLU A 613 -16.35 14.17 16.85
N GLN A 614 -16.69 15.29 17.51
CA GLN A 614 -16.32 15.57 18.89
C GLN A 614 -16.98 14.57 19.85
N ALA A 615 -18.26 14.26 19.67
CA ALA A 615 -18.95 13.25 20.46
C ALA A 615 -18.27 11.88 20.37
N LYS A 616 -17.91 11.44 19.16
CA LYS A 616 -17.15 10.20 18.93
C LYS A 616 -15.77 10.24 19.60
N THR A 617 -15.04 11.35 19.42
CA THR A 617 -13.68 11.51 19.98
C THR A 617 -13.70 11.51 21.50
N GLN A 618 -14.71 12.12 22.13
CA GLN A 618 -14.89 12.09 23.58
C GLN A 618 -14.97 10.65 24.10
N GLN A 619 -15.71 9.77 23.42
CA GLN A 619 -15.82 8.35 23.83
C GLN A 619 -14.47 7.60 23.81
N SER A 620 -13.48 8.09 23.05
CA SER A 620 -12.13 7.49 23.04
C SER A 620 -11.29 7.90 24.25
N VAL A 621 -11.63 9.01 24.93
CA VAL A 621 -10.88 9.56 26.07
C VAL A 621 -11.59 9.27 27.39
N ASN A 622 -12.90 9.49 27.43
CA ASN A 622 -13.74 9.28 28.59
C ASN A 622 -15.15 8.88 28.14
N GLU A 623 -15.51 7.62 28.36
CA GLU A 623 -16.85 7.10 28.07
C GLU A 623 -17.89 7.81 28.94
N GLY A 624 -18.97 8.27 28.32
CA GLY A 624 -20.03 8.95 29.03
C GLY A 624 -20.95 9.76 28.12
N ASP A 625 -21.95 10.39 28.74
CA ASP A 625 -22.90 11.24 28.04
C ASP A 625 -22.18 12.41 27.36
N TYR A 626 -22.71 12.83 26.22
CA TYR A 626 -22.17 13.95 25.45
C TYR A 626 -23.11 15.16 25.55
N LEU A 627 -22.56 16.33 25.91
CA LEU A 627 -23.31 17.56 26.05
C LEU A 627 -23.10 18.47 24.84
N VAL A 628 -24.14 18.62 24.02
CA VAL A 628 -24.19 19.57 22.92
C VAL A 628 -24.57 20.94 23.45
N ARG A 629 -23.68 21.92 23.28
CA ARG A 629 -23.86 23.29 23.80
C ARG A 629 -24.29 24.26 22.70
N HIS A 630 -24.91 25.37 23.10
CA HIS A 630 -25.24 26.47 22.20
C HIS A 630 -26.06 26.05 20.97
N VAL A 631 -27.05 25.17 21.19
CA VAL A 631 -27.84 24.50 20.13
C VAL A 631 -28.45 25.49 19.12
N GLY A 632 -28.96 26.64 19.58
CA GLY A 632 -29.51 27.66 18.69
C GLY A 632 -28.49 28.24 17.71
N GLU A 633 -27.24 28.45 18.16
CA GLU A 633 -26.13 28.94 17.33
C GLU A 633 -25.61 27.84 16.39
N LEU A 634 -25.50 26.61 16.90
CA LEU A 634 -25.08 25.42 16.15
C LEU A 634 -25.97 25.19 14.92
N LEU A 635 -27.29 25.33 15.10
CA LEU A 635 -28.27 25.08 14.04
C LEU A 635 -28.35 26.22 13.02
N ASN A 636 -28.15 27.47 13.43
CA ASN A 636 -28.22 28.66 12.56
C ASN A 636 -29.41 28.61 11.58
N LEU A 637 -30.62 28.43 12.10
CA LEU A 637 -31.86 28.28 11.33
C LEU A 637 -32.45 29.63 10.93
N SER A 638 -33.39 29.61 9.98
CA SER A 638 -34.16 30.78 9.52
C SER A 638 -35.67 30.58 9.75
N GLY A 639 -36.45 31.66 9.68
CA GLY A 639 -37.91 31.63 9.83
C GLY A 639 -38.42 31.08 11.17
N LYS A 640 -39.54 30.36 11.15
CA LYS A 640 -40.18 29.77 12.34
C LYS A 640 -39.28 28.79 13.10
N ALA A 641 -38.41 28.07 12.39
CA ALA A 641 -37.47 27.15 13.00
C ALA A 641 -36.41 27.90 13.83
N LYS A 642 -36.01 29.11 13.41
CA LYS A 642 -35.15 29.99 14.21
C LYS A 642 -35.81 30.44 15.50
N GLU A 643 -37.08 30.84 15.43
CA GLU A 643 -37.86 31.26 16.61
C GLU A 643 -37.99 30.11 17.62
N ALA A 644 -38.26 28.88 17.14
CA ALA A 644 -38.33 27.69 17.98
C ALA A 644 -36.95 27.28 18.57
N ALA A 645 -35.87 27.56 17.83
CA ALA A 645 -34.50 27.29 18.25
C ALA A 645 -33.94 28.31 19.26
N GLN A 646 -34.59 29.48 19.39
CA GLN A 646 -34.19 30.52 20.32
C GLN A 646 -34.32 29.98 21.77
N ASP A 647 -33.30 30.19 22.59
CA ASP A 647 -33.22 29.71 23.97
C ASP A 647 -33.46 28.19 24.12
N LEU A 648 -33.02 27.39 23.13
CA LEU A 648 -32.91 25.94 23.31
C LEU A 648 -31.87 25.64 24.41
N PRO A 649 -32.20 24.78 25.39
CA PRO A 649 -31.21 24.34 26.37
C PRO A 649 -30.13 23.49 25.68
N ASP A 650 -29.01 23.32 26.38
CA ASP A 650 -28.02 22.33 26.00
C ASP A 650 -28.67 20.93 25.98
N VAL A 651 -28.24 20.09 25.03
CA VAL A 651 -28.83 18.77 24.78
C VAL A 651 -27.82 17.70 25.15
N THR A 652 -28.24 16.74 25.97
CA THR A 652 -27.42 15.59 26.33
C THR A 652 -27.79 14.40 25.45
N ILE A 653 -26.80 13.85 24.73
CA ILE A 653 -26.91 12.55 24.07
C ILE A 653 -26.41 11.48 25.03
N ALA A 654 -27.22 10.46 25.28
CA ALA A 654 -26.87 9.43 26.24
C ALA A 654 -25.73 8.55 25.72
N HIS A 655 -24.81 8.15 26.60
CA HIS A 655 -23.72 7.23 26.26
C HIS A 655 -24.23 5.95 25.58
N ALA A 656 -25.35 5.39 26.05
CA ALA A 656 -25.92 4.17 25.51
C ALA A 656 -26.30 4.28 24.03
N GLU A 657 -26.77 5.46 23.60
CA GLU A 657 -27.16 5.71 22.20
C GLU A 657 -25.92 5.81 21.31
N ILE A 658 -24.90 6.54 21.76
CA ILE A 658 -23.61 6.65 21.05
C ILE A 658 -22.93 5.27 20.99
N SER A 659 -22.92 4.52 22.09
CA SER A 659 -22.34 3.18 22.16
C SER A 659 -23.02 2.23 21.20
N SER A 660 -24.36 2.26 21.08
CA SER A 660 -25.09 1.43 20.12
C SER A 660 -24.67 1.69 18.67
N ILE A 661 -24.45 2.96 18.29
CA ILE A 661 -24.01 3.35 16.95
C ILE A 661 -22.58 2.87 16.68
N ILE A 662 -21.68 3.05 17.65
CA ILE A 662 -20.29 2.54 17.56
C ILE A 662 -20.29 1.02 17.43
N GLU A 663 -21.08 0.33 18.25
CA GLU A 663 -21.15 -1.12 18.29
C GLU A 663 -21.59 -1.73 16.96
N GLU A 664 -22.57 -1.12 16.28
CA GLU A 664 -23.05 -1.60 14.98
C GLU A 664 -21.93 -1.63 13.92
N VAL A 665 -21.18 -0.54 13.81
CA VAL A 665 -20.10 -0.40 12.82
C VAL A 665 -18.91 -1.31 13.17
N VAL A 666 -18.50 -1.32 14.44
CA VAL A 666 -17.35 -2.12 14.90
C VAL A 666 -17.66 -3.62 14.83
N ARG A 667 -18.89 -4.04 15.18
CA ARG A 667 -19.32 -5.44 15.05
C ARG A 667 -19.27 -5.89 13.58
N SER A 668 -19.79 -5.06 12.67
CA SER A 668 -19.74 -5.33 11.23
C SER A 668 -18.29 -5.53 10.73
N ALA A 669 -17.33 -4.73 11.21
CA ALA A 669 -15.92 -4.89 10.87
C ALA A 669 -15.34 -6.23 11.35
N PHE A 670 -15.65 -6.63 12.59
CA PHE A 670 -15.20 -7.91 13.14
C PHE A 670 -15.89 -9.13 12.52
N ASP A 671 -17.15 -9.00 12.09
CA ASP A 671 -17.86 -10.07 11.39
C ASP A 671 -17.20 -10.39 10.04
N ILE A 672 -16.70 -9.39 9.31
CA ILE A 672 -15.89 -9.62 8.10
C ILE A 672 -14.63 -10.41 8.45
N GLY A 673 -13.91 -10.01 9.50
CA GLY A 673 -12.70 -10.69 9.95
C GLY A 673 -12.95 -12.12 10.40
N LEU A 674 -14.06 -12.35 11.11
CA LEU A 674 -14.49 -13.69 11.52
C LEU A 674 -14.81 -14.57 10.31
N ASN A 675 -15.50 -14.04 9.30
CA ASN A 675 -15.81 -14.76 8.07
C ASN A 675 -14.56 -15.12 7.26
N VAL A 676 -13.55 -14.22 7.23
CA VAL A 676 -12.22 -14.51 6.67
C VAL A 676 -11.59 -15.71 7.37
N VAL A 677 -11.60 -15.72 8.71
CA VAL A 677 -11.04 -16.81 9.52
C VAL A 677 -11.79 -18.12 9.26
N LYS A 678 -13.13 -18.11 9.34
CA LYS A 678 -13.97 -19.28 9.10
C LYS A 678 -13.69 -19.92 7.74
N ARG A 679 -13.63 -19.12 6.66
CA ARG A 679 -13.44 -19.70 5.32
C ARG A 679 -12.00 -20.08 4.99
N SER A 680 -11.02 -19.42 5.61
CA SER A 680 -9.60 -19.61 5.24
C SER A 680 -8.88 -20.62 6.14
N LEU A 681 -9.37 -20.85 7.36
CA LEU A 681 -8.75 -21.77 8.33
C LEU A 681 -9.51 -23.08 8.53
N ILE A 682 -10.68 -23.28 7.92
CA ILE A 682 -11.38 -24.57 7.92
C ILE A 682 -10.83 -25.45 6.79
N ARG A 683 -10.17 -26.56 7.12
CA ARG A 683 -9.67 -27.52 6.12
C ARG A 683 -10.82 -28.40 5.59
N PRO A 684 -10.97 -28.58 4.26
CA PRO A 684 -12.03 -29.41 3.68
C PRO A 684 -11.92 -30.92 3.95
N SER A 685 -10.76 -31.40 4.41
CA SER A 685 -10.48 -32.84 4.59
C SER A 685 -9.76 -33.10 5.92
N ASP A 686 -10.50 -33.64 6.88
CA ASP A 686 -10.11 -34.39 8.10
C ASP A 686 -9.24 -33.72 9.19
N GLY A 687 -8.80 -32.46 9.04
CA GLY A 687 -7.84 -31.82 9.95
C GLY A 687 -8.38 -30.97 11.11
N GLY A 688 -9.70 -30.73 11.18
CA GLY A 688 -10.27 -29.70 12.07
C GLY A 688 -9.88 -28.26 11.65
N PRO A 689 -10.44 -27.23 12.32
CA PRO A 689 -10.07 -25.84 12.04
C PRO A 689 -8.64 -25.55 12.49
N GLU A 690 -7.86 -24.84 11.67
CA GLU A 690 -6.57 -24.30 12.10
C GLU A 690 -6.78 -23.21 13.15
N THR A 691 -5.86 -23.14 14.11
CA THR A 691 -5.88 -22.11 15.15
C THR A 691 -5.54 -20.73 14.59
N LEU A 692 -6.34 -19.73 14.93
CA LEU A 692 -6.01 -18.31 14.86
C LEU A 692 -5.20 -17.93 16.10
N ASP A 693 -3.90 -17.70 15.90
CA ASP A 693 -2.95 -17.53 16.99
C ASP A 693 -2.93 -16.10 17.54
N THR A 694 -3.29 -15.09 16.74
CA THR A 694 -3.23 -13.66 17.13
C THR A 694 -4.23 -12.81 16.36
N VAL A 695 -4.82 -11.83 17.03
CA VAL A 695 -5.58 -10.75 16.39
C VAL A 695 -4.88 -9.42 16.66
N MET A 696 -4.54 -8.69 15.61
CA MET A 696 -3.93 -7.36 15.66
C MET A 696 -4.96 -6.33 15.20
N VAL A 697 -5.16 -5.28 15.98
CA VAL A 697 -6.11 -4.21 15.65
C VAL A 697 -5.36 -2.90 15.44
N SER A 698 -5.60 -2.26 14.30
CA SER A 698 -5.00 -0.98 13.90
C SER A 698 -6.04 0.02 13.39
N GLY A 699 -5.60 1.20 12.97
CA GLY A 699 -6.45 2.25 12.39
C GLY A 699 -6.95 3.26 13.41
N GLY A 700 -7.20 4.50 12.98
CA GLY A 700 -7.56 5.58 13.89
C GLY A 700 -8.81 5.33 14.76
N SER A 701 -9.76 4.53 14.27
CA SER A 701 -10.99 4.19 15.01
C SER A 701 -10.79 3.05 16.02
N SER A 702 -9.66 2.34 15.95
CA SER A 702 -9.31 1.32 16.94
C SER A 702 -9.07 1.91 18.34
N ALA A 703 -8.86 3.24 18.43
CA ALA A 703 -8.79 4.05 19.65
C ALA A 703 -9.98 3.84 20.63
N LEU A 704 -11.13 3.42 20.11
CA LEU A 704 -12.37 3.29 20.87
C LEU A 704 -12.29 2.11 21.89
N PRO A 705 -12.59 2.34 23.18
CA PRO A 705 -12.54 1.29 24.21
C PRO A 705 -13.40 0.06 23.89
N GLN A 706 -14.54 0.27 23.21
CA GLN A 706 -15.49 -0.79 22.85
C GLN A 706 -14.89 -1.84 21.91
N ILE A 707 -13.83 -1.50 21.17
CA ILE A 707 -13.18 -2.38 20.17
C ILE A 707 -12.77 -3.72 20.78
N GLN A 708 -12.09 -3.70 21.93
CA GLN A 708 -11.61 -4.93 22.57
C GLN A 708 -12.76 -5.81 23.08
N ARG A 709 -13.80 -5.17 23.64
CA ARG A 709 -15.00 -5.87 24.13
C ARG A 709 -15.74 -6.53 22.98
N ILE A 710 -16.05 -5.78 21.92
CA ILE A 710 -16.81 -6.28 20.77
C ILE A 710 -16.04 -7.37 20.04
N LEU A 711 -14.72 -7.23 19.85
CA LEU A 711 -13.87 -8.29 19.29
C LEU A 711 -14.06 -9.60 20.06
N ARG A 712 -13.95 -9.55 21.39
CA ARG A 712 -14.10 -10.74 22.24
C ARG A 712 -15.52 -11.31 22.13
N GLU A 713 -16.55 -10.48 22.16
CA GLU A 713 -17.93 -10.92 21.99
C GLU A 713 -18.16 -11.64 20.65
N VAL A 714 -17.70 -11.05 19.53
CA VAL A 714 -17.86 -11.62 18.19
C VAL A 714 -17.13 -12.96 18.06
N PHE A 715 -15.84 -13.01 18.44
CA PHE A 715 -15.03 -14.22 18.27
C PHE A 715 -15.36 -15.32 19.28
N THR A 716 -15.77 -14.98 20.51
CA THR A 716 -16.27 -15.97 21.48
C THR A 716 -17.67 -16.45 21.08
N GLY A 717 -18.52 -15.59 20.54
CA GLY A 717 -19.85 -15.93 20.03
C GLY A 717 -19.83 -16.92 18.86
N ALA A 718 -18.72 -16.99 18.10
CA ALA A 718 -18.51 -17.97 17.04
C ALA A 718 -18.41 -19.43 17.56
N GLY A 719 -18.22 -19.65 18.86
CA GLY A 719 -18.22 -20.98 19.47
C GLY A 719 -17.17 -21.91 18.87
N GLY A 720 -17.58 -23.15 18.55
CA GLY A 720 -16.71 -24.19 18.01
C GLY A 720 -16.37 -24.06 16.51
N ASP A 721 -16.91 -23.05 15.81
CA ASP A 721 -16.65 -22.85 14.37
C ASP A 721 -15.21 -22.44 14.08
N ILE A 722 -14.53 -21.87 15.08
CA ILE A 722 -13.13 -21.43 15.00
C ILE A 722 -12.36 -21.88 16.23
N GLN A 723 -11.06 -22.13 16.06
CA GLN A 723 -10.14 -22.24 17.17
C GLN A 723 -9.31 -20.96 17.23
N TRP A 724 -9.32 -20.23 18.34
CA TRP A 724 -8.54 -18.98 18.47
C TRP A 724 -8.03 -18.74 19.89
N ASN A 725 -7.01 -17.91 20.03
CA ASN A 725 -6.43 -17.55 21.33
C ASN A 725 -6.93 -16.17 21.82
N PRO A 726 -7.88 -16.11 22.78
CA PRO A 726 -8.41 -14.85 23.31
C PRO A 726 -7.41 -14.05 24.14
N MET A 727 -6.30 -14.66 24.56
CA MET A 727 -5.25 -13.97 25.32
C MET A 727 -4.25 -13.23 24.44
N ASN A 728 -4.29 -13.44 23.11
CA ASN A 728 -3.30 -12.90 22.18
C ASN A 728 -3.94 -11.89 21.22
N VAL A 729 -4.55 -10.85 21.80
CA VAL A 729 -5.03 -9.67 21.09
C VAL A 729 -4.01 -8.56 21.27
N VAL A 730 -3.51 -8.03 20.17
CA VAL A 730 -2.50 -6.98 20.14
C VAL A 730 -3.15 -5.69 19.66
N TYR A 731 -2.95 -4.63 20.43
CA TYR A 731 -3.54 -3.34 20.18
C TYR A 731 -2.56 -2.24 20.61
N GLU A 732 -2.23 -1.32 19.69
CA GLU A 732 -1.17 -0.30 19.87
C GLU A 732 -1.72 1.10 19.55
N PRO A 733 -2.48 1.72 20.48
CA PRO A 733 -3.18 2.99 20.23
C PRO A 733 -2.24 4.12 19.80
N ALA A 734 -1.02 4.15 20.36
CA ALA A 734 -0.02 5.18 20.07
C ALA A 734 0.39 5.21 18.59
N PHE A 735 0.32 4.07 17.90
CA PHE A 735 0.71 3.92 16.50
C PHE A 735 -0.49 3.65 15.58
N ALA A 736 -1.72 3.72 16.10
CA ALA A 736 -2.92 3.39 15.33
C ALA A 736 -3.11 4.26 14.06
N LYS A 737 -2.53 5.46 14.01
CA LYS A 737 -2.60 6.37 12.85
C LYS A 737 -1.32 6.41 11.99
N THR A 738 -0.23 5.78 12.44
CA THR A 738 1.09 5.84 11.78
C THR A 738 1.66 4.46 11.45
N GLY A 739 1.14 3.38 12.06
CA GLY A 739 1.61 2.01 11.88
C GLY A 739 1.63 1.59 10.42
N THR A 740 0.62 1.97 9.64
CA THR A 740 0.54 1.68 8.21
C THR A 740 1.71 2.28 7.42
N SER A 741 2.01 3.58 7.58
CA SER A 741 3.16 4.18 6.87
C SER A 741 4.51 3.64 7.38
N ILE A 742 4.65 3.39 8.68
CA ILE A 742 5.87 2.81 9.26
C ILE A 742 6.12 1.40 8.70
N GLY A 743 5.09 0.55 8.71
CA GLY A 743 5.17 -0.83 8.26
C GLY A 743 5.46 -0.95 6.77
N ALA A 744 4.83 -0.12 5.93
CA ALA A 744 5.14 -0.05 4.50
C ALA A 744 6.60 0.39 4.25
N CYS A 745 7.07 1.42 4.97
CA CYS A 745 8.44 1.92 4.83
C CYS A 745 9.48 0.85 5.23
N TRP A 746 9.23 0.14 6.34
CA TRP A 746 10.09 -0.92 6.83
C TRP A 746 10.06 -2.16 5.93
N ALA A 747 8.89 -2.56 5.43
CA ALA A 747 8.78 -3.71 4.53
C ALA A 747 9.63 -3.52 3.27
N GLU A 748 9.58 -2.33 2.68
CA GLU A 748 10.40 -1.99 1.51
C GLU A 748 11.90 -1.93 1.85
N HIS A 749 12.24 -1.50 3.07
CA HIS A 749 13.62 -1.55 3.58
C HIS A 749 14.16 -2.97 3.62
N VAL A 750 13.41 -3.87 4.27
CA VAL A 750 13.76 -5.27 4.42
C VAL A 750 13.80 -5.97 3.09
N ARG A 751 12.81 -5.77 2.21
CA ARG A 751 12.76 -6.35 0.86
C ARG A 751 14.03 -6.02 0.05
N ARG A 752 14.48 -4.77 0.09
CA ARG A 752 15.67 -4.32 -0.66
C ARG A 752 17.00 -4.75 -0.06
N LYS A 753 17.13 -4.72 1.26
CA LYS A 753 18.41 -4.97 1.96
C LYS A 753 18.56 -6.40 2.47
N GLY A 754 17.47 -7.17 2.54
CA GLY A 754 17.46 -8.56 3.01
C GLY A 754 18.32 -9.50 2.17
N PHE A 755 18.42 -9.23 0.86
CA PHE A 755 19.17 -10.05 -0.09
C PHE A 755 20.69 -10.05 0.14
N ASP A 756 21.27 -8.88 0.43
CA ASP A 756 22.71 -8.77 0.72
C ASP A 756 23.10 -9.39 2.07
N ARG A 757 22.15 -9.43 3.02
CA ARG A 757 22.36 -10.10 4.31
C ARG A 757 22.37 -11.62 4.17
N ALA A 758 21.47 -12.20 3.39
CA ALA A 758 21.40 -13.65 3.16
C ALA A 758 22.71 -14.20 2.55
N ARG A 759 23.29 -13.50 1.56
CA ARG A 759 24.57 -13.89 0.94
C ARG A 759 25.76 -13.95 1.92
N ASN A 760 25.75 -13.10 2.93
CA ASN A 760 26.83 -13.01 3.93
C ASN A 760 26.51 -13.75 5.24
N ALA A 761 25.35 -14.41 5.33
CA ALA A 761 24.87 -15.04 6.55
C ALA A 761 25.81 -16.15 7.05
N ARG A 762 26.32 -17.01 6.13
CA ARG A 762 27.27 -18.09 6.48
C ARG A 762 28.49 -17.61 7.26
N GLN A 763 29.08 -16.48 6.86
CA GLN A 763 30.25 -15.92 7.55
C GLN A 763 29.91 -15.44 8.96
N ARG A 764 28.73 -14.83 9.17
CA ARG A 764 28.30 -14.28 10.46
C ARG A 764 27.88 -15.40 11.43
N VAL A 765 27.16 -16.40 10.91
CA VAL A 765 26.81 -17.64 11.64
C VAL A 765 28.07 -18.39 12.08
N GLY A 766 29.09 -18.49 11.22
CA GLY A 766 30.38 -19.09 11.55
C GLY A 766 31.15 -18.37 12.67
N ARG A 767 30.79 -17.11 12.99
CA ARG A 767 31.31 -16.32 14.12
C ARG A 767 30.47 -16.43 15.40
N GLY A 768 29.43 -17.27 15.41
CA GLY A 768 28.55 -17.45 16.57
C GLY A 768 27.33 -16.52 16.60
N LEU A 769 27.08 -15.72 15.55
CA LEU A 769 25.97 -14.77 15.53
C LEU A 769 24.67 -15.43 15.05
N THR A 770 23.54 -15.04 15.64
CA THR A 770 22.20 -15.38 15.16
C THR A 770 21.77 -14.38 14.10
N GLU A 771 21.42 -14.89 12.91
CA GLU A 771 21.00 -14.11 11.76
C GLU A 771 19.54 -14.42 11.40
N LEU A 772 18.78 -13.39 11.06
CA LEU A 772 17.40 -13.50 10.61
C LEU A 772 17.26 -12.89 9.21
N HIS A 773 16.77 -13.69 8.27
CA HIS A 773 16.29 -13.23 6.97
C HIS A 773 14.77 -13.20 6.99
N ILE A 774 14.18 -12.10 6.51
CA ILE A 774 12.72 -11.94 6.38
C ILE A 774 12.43 -11.87 4.87
N ASP A 775 11.70 -12.87 4.39
CA ASP A 775 11.32 -13.03 2.99
C ASP A 775 10.01 -12.29 2.72
N VAL A 776 10.10 -10.98 2.48
CA VAL A 776 8.93 -10.12 2.26
C VAL A 776 8.23 -10.44 0.94
N ASP A 777 8.95 -10.92 -0.08
CA ASP A 777 8.37 -11.24 -1.39
C ASP A 777 7.33 -12.37 -1.31
N ASN A 778 7.49 -13.27 -0.34
CA ASN A 778 6.56 -14.36 -0.07
C ASN A 778 5.14 -13.91 0.32
N LEU A 779 4.93 -12.63 0.66
CA LEU A 779 3.59 -12.04 0.81
C LEU A 779 2.77 -12.08 -0.48
N PHE A 780 3.44 -12.09 -1.63
CA PHE A 780 2.82 -11.92 -2.96
C PHE A 780 2.81 -13.21 -3.78
N HIS A 781 3.25 -14.33 -3.22
CA HIS A 781 3.36 -15.61 -3.94
C HIS A 781 2.05 -16.39 -4.06
N ALA A 782 0.94 -15.92 -3.47
CA ALA A 782 -0.35 -16.60 -3.55
C ALA A 782 -1.53 -15.63 -3.67
N LEU A 783 -2.63 -16.11 -4.26
CA LEU A 783 -3.85 -15.33 -4.43
C LEU A 783 -4.55 -15.07 -3.09
N PRO A 784 -4.87 -13.81 -2.74
CA PRO A 784 -5.50 -13.48 -1.47
C PRO A 784 -7.03 -13.66 -1.47
N ASN A 785 -7.63 -13.96 -2.63
CA ASN A 785 -9.07 -14.03 -2.84
C ASN A 785 -9.46 -15.10 -3.86
N THR A 786 -10.72 -15.53 -3.80
CA THR A 786 -11.35 -16.35 -4.84
C THR A 786 -11.98 -15.44 -5.90
N PHE A 787 -11.78 -15.79 -7.16
CA PHE A 787 -12.31 -15.06 -8.32
C PHE A 787 -13.23 -15.95 -9.13
N VAL A 788 -14.37 -15.40 -9.55
CA VAL A 788 -15.43 -16.14 -10.23
C VAL A 788 -15.86 -15.42 -11.51
N LEU A 789 -16.27 -16.20 -12.52
CA LEU A 789 -16.90 -15.74 -13.75
C LEU A 789 -18.39 -16.06 -13.68
N ASP A 790 -19.27 -15.13 -14.05
CA ASP A 790 -20.69 -15.46 -14.19
C ASP A 790 -20.94 -16.25 -15.48
N ALA A 791 -21.66 -17.37 -15.35
CA ALA A 791 -22.08 -18.21 -16.46
C ALA A 791 -23.46 -17.79 -16.98
N LEU A 792 -23.78 -18.21 -18.21
CA LEU A 792 -25.01 -17.85 -18.92
C LEU A 792 -26.30 -18.35 -18.25
N ASP A 793 -26.21 -19.35 -17.37
CA ASP A 793 -27.33 -19.95 -16.64
C ASP A 793 -27.58 -19.33 -15.25
N GLY A 794 -26.84 -18.28 -14.90
CA GLY A 794 -26.89 -17.65 -13.58
C GLY A 794 -26.10 -18.38 -12.50
N GLN A 795 -25.38 -19.47 -12.84
CA GLN A 795 -24.35 -20.03 -11.98
C GLN A 795 -23.03 -19.26 -12.17
N SER A 796 -22.10 -19.39 -11.22
CA SER A 796 -20.77 -18.80 -11.36
C SER A 796 -19.70 -19.88 -11.33
N TRP A 797 -18.70 -19.74 -12.18
CA TRP A 797 -17.56 -20.65 -12.25
C TRP A 797 -16.38 -20.06 -11.51
N ILE A 798 -15.75 -20.85 -10.64
CA ILE A 798 -14.54 -20.42 -9.95
C ILE A 798 -13.38 -20.49 -10.96
N LEU A 799 -12.77 -19.33 -11.23
CA LEU A 799 -11.58 -19.23 -12.09
C LEU A 799 -10.31 -19.45 -11.27
N PHE A 800 -10.26 -18.85 -10.08
CA PHE A 800 -9.10 -18.90 -9.20
C PHE A 800 -9.54 -19.07 -7.76
N HIS A 801 -8.88 -19.97 -7.04
CA HIS A 801 -9.11 -20.19 -5.62
C HIS A 801 -8.17 -19.32 -4.79
N ILE A 802 -8.68 -18.83 -3.66
CA ILE A 802 -7.84 -18.26 -2.60
C ILE A 802 -6.73 -19.23 -2.19
N GLY A 803 -5.54 -18.71 -1.94
CA GLY A 803 -4.35 -19.49 -1.56
C GLY A 803 -3.67 -20.21 -2.74
N ALA A 804 -4.21 -20.13 -3.96
CA ALA A 804 -3.51 -20.67 -5.12
C ALA A 804 -2.19 -19.92 -5.34
N GLU A 805 -1.08 -20.67 -5.40
CA GLU A 805 0.25 -20.12 -5.61
C GLU A 805 0.42 -19.60 -7.04
N PHE A 806 1.13 -18.48 -7.16
CA PHE A 806 1.56 -17.93 -8.43
C PHE A 806 2.80 -18.65 -8.94
N ASP A 807 2.78 -18.97 -10.22
CA ASP A 807 3.98 -19.37 -10.95
C ASP A 807 4.88 -18.13 -11.13
N GLN A 808 6.16 -18.26 -10.78
CA GLN A 808 7.12 -17.17 -10.81
C GLN A 808 7.68 -17.02 -12.23
N ILE A 809 7.35 -15.93 -12.92
CA ILE A 809 7.64 -15.75 -14.35
C ILE A 809 8.73 -14.70 -14.54
N GLY A 810 9.68 -14.97 -15.44
CA GLY A 810 10.69 -13.99 -15.82
C GLY A 810 10.07 -12.89 -16.68
N ALA A 811 10.10 -11.64 -16.20
CA ALA A 811 9.54 -10.48 -16.88
C ALA A 811 10.62 -9.42 -17.18
N ALA A 812 10.32 -8.49 -18.08
CA ALA A 812 11.21 -7.36 -18.39
C ALA A 812 11.38 -6.47 -17.16
N GLY A 813 12.44 -6.72 -16.38
CA GLY A 813 12.75 -5.98 -15.15
C GLY A 813 12.73 -6.81 -13.86
N GLY A 814 12.45 -8.12 -13.90
CA GLY A 814 12.47 -8.97 -12.70
C GLY A 814 11.70 -10.28 -12.82
N VAL A 815 11.23 -10.79 -11.69
CA VAL A 815 10.32 -11.94 -11.58
C VAL A 815 8.94 -11.41 -11.17
N GLU A 816 7.88 -11.94 -11.76
CA GLU A 816 6.48 -11.59 -11.49
C GLU A 816 5.65 -12.87 -11.30
N GLY A 817 4.83 -12.93 -10.25
CA GLY A 817 3.88 -14.03 -10.06
C GLY A 817 2.70 -13.95 -11.03
N ARG A 818 2.37 -15.06 -11.73
CA ARG A 818 1.14 -15.20 -12.53
C ARG A 818 0.48 -16.56 -12.36
N ARG A 819 -0.83 -16.61 -12.60
CA ARG A 819 -1.63 -17.83 -12.53
C ARG A 819 -2.63 -17.85 -13.66
N ARG A 820 -2.76 -19.00 -14.34
CA ARG A 820 -3.74 -19.21 -15.42
C ARG A 820 -4.89 -20.09 -14.96
N SER A 821 -6.11 -19.79 -15.41
CA SER A 821 -7.29 -20.63 -15.21
C SER A 821 -7.28 -21.82 -16.19
N GLU A 822 -8.25 -22.72 -16.07
CA GLU A 822 -8.59 -23.64 -17.15
C GLU A 822 -9.18 -22.87 -18.36
N TRP A 823 -9.15 -23.51 -19.53
CA TRP A 823 -9.84 -23.01 -20.73
C TRP A 823 -11.35 -23.23 -20.62
N VAL A 824 -12.13 -22.16 -20.60
CA VAL A 824 -13.60 -22.20 -20.49
C VAL A 824 -14.27 -21.69 -21.76
N HIS A 825 -15.56 -22.01 -21.92
CA HIS A 825 -16.33 -21.46 -23.04
C HIS A 825 -16.50 -19.95 -22.90
N THR A 826 -16.47 -19.26 -24.03
CA THR A 826 -16.58 -17.81 -24.10
C THR A 826 -18.03 -17.33 -24.18
N THR A 827 -18.29 -16.18 -23.59
CA THR A 827 -19.58 -15.46 -23.58
C THR A 827 -19.38 -14.05 -24.17
N GLU A 828 -20.48 -13.34 -24.48
CA GLU A 828 -20.38 -11.97 -25.00
C GLU A 828 -19.84 -10.97 -23.97
N ASP A 829 -20.23 -11.12 -22.70
CA ASP A 829 -19.73 -10.33 -21.57
C ASP A 829 -18.95 -11.22 -20.61
N LEU A 830 -17.66 -10.92 -20.46
CA LEU A 830 -16.76 -11.61 -19.57
C LEU A 830 -16.49 -10.70 -18.38
N THR A 831 -17.25 -10.92 -17.31
CA THR A 831 -17.09 -10.18 -16.05
C THR A 831 -16.58 -11.11 -14.96
N VAL A 832 -15.35 -10.84 -14.50
CA VAL A 832 -14.73 -11.53 -13.37
C VAL A 832 -14.99 -10.74 -12.11
N TYR A 833 -15.49 -11.44 -11.09
CA TYR A 833 -15.80 -10.90 -9.78
C TYR A 833 -14.87 -11.43 -8.70
N ARG A 834 -14.60 -10.60 -7.70
CA ARG A 834 -14.06 -11.05 -6.42
C ARG A 834 -15.20 -11.63 -5.58
N GLN A 835 -15.06 -12.85 -5.10
CA GLN A 835 -16.03 -13.48 -4.22
C GLN A 835 -15.83 -13.01 -2.77
N PRO A 836 -16.81 -12.38 -2.12
CA PRO A 836 -16.72 -11.98 -0.72
C PRO A 836 -16.76 -13.18 0.24
N PHE A 837 -16.30 -12.95 1.47
CA PHE A 837 -16.29 -13.94 2.55
C PHE A 837 -17.64 -14.10 3.26
N SER A 838 -18.58 -13.18 3.06
CA SER A 838 -19.99 -13.39 3.40
C SER A 838 -20.79 -13.75 2.14
N LEU A 839 -21.82 -14.60 2.27
CA LEU A 839 -22.74 -14.89 1.16
C LEU A 839 -23.77 -13.75 0.95
N GLU A 840 -23.98 -12.92 1.97
CA GLU A 840 -24.92 -11.79 1.94
C GLU A 840 -24.29 -10.53 1.32
N GLU A 841 -22.96 -10.51 1.20
CA GLU A 841 -22.23 -9.42 0.58
C GLU A 841 -22.29 -9.48 -0.95
N LYS A 842 -22.46 -8.30 -1.56
CA LYS A 842 -22.42 -8.13 -3.01
C LYS A 842 -21.00 -8.42 -3.51
N ARG A 843 -20.91 -9.05 -4.69
CA ARG A 843 -19.65 -9.28 -5.39
C ARG A 843 -19.14 -7.99 -6.02
N ASP A 844 -17.83 -7.79 -5.96
CA ASP A 844 -17.15 -6.66 -6.61
C ASP A 844 -16.67 -7.06 -8.00
N VAL A 845 -16.95 -6.23 -8.99
CA VAL A 845 -16.38 -6.39 -10.34
C VAL A 845 -14.87 -6.17 -10.24
N TRP A 846 -14.09 -7.12 -10.74
CA TRP A 846 -12.63 -7.08 -10.68
C TRP A 846 -12.01 -6.84 -12.06
N GLY A 847 -12.58 -7.45 -13.09
CA GLY A 847 -12.21 -7.23 -14.48
C GLY A 847 -13.41 -7.44 -15.40
N ASN A 848 -13.57 -6.58 -16.41
CA ASN A 848 -14.61 -6.70 -17.42
C ASN A 848 -14.03 -6.63 -18.83
N LEU A 849 -14.53 -7.48 -19.71
CA LEU A 849 -14.27 -7.44 -21.14
C LEU A 849 -15.55 -7.78 -21.90
N ASN A 850 -16.07 -6.80 -22.63
CA ASN A 850 -17.26 -6.97 -23.46
C ASN A 850 -16.82 -7.19 -24.92
N LEU A 851 -17.08 -8.37 -25.48
CA LEU A 851 -16.66 -8.69 -26.84
C LEU A 851 -17.41 -7.87 -27.90
N ALA A 852 -18.63 -7.40 -27.61
CA ALA A 852 -19.39 -6.58 -28.54
C ALA A 852 -18.88 -5.14 -28.67
N THR A 853 -18.16 -4.60 -27.68
CA THR A 853 -17.49 -3.31 -27.83
C THR A 853 -16.26 -3.40 -28.74
N MET A 854 -15.78 -4.61 -29.02
CA MET A 854 -14.64 -4.90 -29.89
C MET A 854 -15.04 -5.08 -31.37
N ARG A 855 -16.32 -4.87 -31.70
CA ARG A 855 -16.90 -4.95 -33.06
C ARG A 855 -16.11 -4.21 -34.13
N GLY A 856 -15.49 -3.07 -33.79
CA GLY A 856 -14.72 -2.25 -34.72
C GLY A 856 -13.43 -2.93 -35.23
N GLU A 857 -12.82 -3.81 -34.43
CA GLU A 857 -11.61 -4.57 -34.80
C GLU A 857 -11.93 -5.80 -35.66
N LEU A 858 -13.20 -6.23 -35.67
CA LEU A 858 -13.66 -7.51 -36.24
C LEU A 858 -14.12 -7.43 -37.70
N GLY A 859 -14.42 -6.24 -38.22
CA GLY A 859 -14.85 -6.06 -39.61
C GLY A 859 -16.00 -6.99 -40.02
N GLU A 860 -15.90 -7.61 -41.20
CA GLU A 860 -16.92 -8.54 -41.73
C GLU A 860 -16.97 -9.90 -41.00
N HIS A 861 -15.95 -10.26 -40.21
CA HIS A 861 -15.91 -11.54 -39.48
C HIS A 861 -16.76 -11.52 -38.19
N TRP A 862 -17.24 -10.36 -37.77
CA TRP A 862 -18.21 -10.22 -36.66
C TRP A 862 -19.56 -10.91 -36.95
N LEU A 863 -19.91 -11.11 -38.22
CA LEU A 863 -21.24 -11.54 -38.67
C LEU A 863 -21.68 -12.93 -38.15
N ASP A 864 -20.82 -13.68 -37.44
CA ASP A 864 -21.19 -14.93 -36.77
C ASP A 864 -20.54 -15.08 -35.38
N LEU A 865 -20.83 -14.15 -34.47
CA LEU A 865 -20.43 -14.23 -33.04
C LEU A 865 -20.80 -15.59 -32.42
N ALA A 866 -21.91 -16.20 -32.84
CA ALA A 866 -22.36 -17.50 -32.35
C ALA A 866 -21.42 -18.64 -32.79
N ARG A 867 -20.89 -18.62 -34.01
CA ARG A 867 -19.85 -19.56 -34.47
C ARG A 867 -18.53 -19.33 -33.77
N TRP A 868 -18.16 -18.08 -33.52
CA TRP A 868 -16.96 -17.75 -32.75
C TRP A 868 -17.08 -18.31 -31.33
N GLN A 869 -18.19 -18.06 -30.64
CA GLN A 869 -18.43 -18.53 -29.26
C GLN A 869 -18.44 -20.06 -29.12
N ARG A 870 -18.86 -20.78 -30.18
CA ARG A 870 -18.83 -22.25 -30.19
C ARG A 870 -17.44 -22.84 -30.40
N ARG A 871 -16.55 -22.13 -31.09
CA ARG A 871 -15.24 -22.65 -31.52
C ARG A 871 -14.07 -22.11 -30.72
N VAL A 872 -14.26 -21.03 -29.97
CA VAL A 872 -13.20 -20.37 -29.22
C VAL A 872 -13.44 -20.52 -27.73
N LYS A 873 -12.36 -20.83 -27.03
CA LYS A 873 -12.31 -20.87 -25.57
C LYS A 873 -11.50 -19.67 -25.07
N VAL A 874 -11.76 -19.31 -23.83
CA VAL A 874 -11.06 -18.25 -23.12
C VAL A 874 -10.34 -18.83 -21.90
N GLN A 875 -9.12 -18.37 -21.68
CA GLN A 875 -8.37 -18.61 -20.46
C GLN A 875 -8.06 -17.26 -19.81
N PHE A 876 -8.14 -17.20 -18.49
CA PHE A 876 -7.80 -15.99 -17.74
C PHE A 876 -6.42 -16.17 -17.12
N GLU A 877 -5.60 -15.12 -17.15
CA GLU A 877 -4.35 -15.01 -16.41
C GLU A 877 -4.45 -13.86 -15.43
N ILE A 878 -4.19 -14.13 -14.16
CA ILE A 878 -4.10 -13.12 -13.11
C ILE A 878 -2.65 -13.00 -12.65
N ASN A 879 -2.13 -11.78 -12.49
CA ASN A 879 -0.79 -11.55 -11.94
C ASN A 879 -0.83 -11.17 -10.45
N GLU A 880 0.33 -11.04 -9.82
CA GLU A 880 0.49 -10.61 -8.42
C GLU A 880 -0.12 -9.23 -8.13
N ARG A 881 -0.26 -8.37 -9.16
CA ARG A 881 -0.98 -7.08 -9.08
C ARG A 881 -2.49 -7.23 -9.21
N SER A 882 -3.00 -8.47 -9.29
CA SER A 882 -4.41 -8.84 -9.48
C SER A 882 -5.04 -8.29 -10.78
N LEU A 883 -4.22 -7.96 -11.78
CA LEU A 883 -4.67 -7.59 -13.12
C LEU A 883 -4.96 -8.86 -13.92
N ILE A 884 -6.05 -8.83 -14.70
CA ILE A 884 -6.52 -10.00 -15.44
C ILE A 884 -6.36 -9.77 -16.94
N THR A 885 -5.75 -10.73 -17.62
CA THR A 885 -5.69 -10.82 -19.08
C THR A 885 -6.55 -12.00 -19.54
N ALA A 886 -7.40 -11.78 -20.54
CA ALA A 886 -8.16 -12.83 -21.19
C ALA A 886 -7.43 -13.26 -22.47
N TYR A 887 -7.12 -14.55 -22.58
CA TYR A 887 -6.50 -15.17 -23.74
C TYR A 887 -7.53 -16.01 -24.48
N PHE A 888 -7.62 -15.83 -25.80
CA PHE A 888 -8.57 -16.50 -26.66
C PHE A 888 -7.87 -17.46 -27.62
N CYS A 889 -8.36 -18.69 -27.70
CA CYS A 889 -7.82 -19.72 -28.58
C CYS A 889 -8.93 -20.61 -29.13
N GLU A 890 -8.77 -21.07 -30.36
CA GLU A 890 -9.64 -22.09 -30.95
C GLU A 890 -9.63 -23.37 -30.10
N GLU A 891 -10.75 -24.11 -30.10
CA GLU A 891 -11.01 -25.27 -29.25
C GLU A 891 -9.94 -26.38 -29.33
N SER A 892 -9.18 -26.44 -30.43
CA SER A 892 -8.03 -27.34 -30.59
C SER A 892 -6.82 -27.02 -29.69
N GLY A 893 -6.90 -25.97 -28.86
CA GLY A 893 -5.91 -25.65 -27.82
C GLY A 893 -4.70 -24.85 -28.32
N PRO A 894 -3.97 -24.19 -27.41
CA PRO A 894 -2.90 -23.25 -27.75
C PRO A 894 -1.63 -23.95 -28.27
N ALA A 895 -0.88 -23.25 -29.11
CA ALA A 895 0.47 -23.60 -29.49
C ALA A 895 1.49 -22.78 -28.69
N HIS A 896 2.57 -23.43 -28.27
CA HIS A 896 3.61 -22.90 -27.39
C HIS A 896 4.92 -22.73 -28.14
N ILE A 897 5.58 -21.59 -27.96
CA ILE A 897 6.89 -21.29 -28.55
C ILE A 897 7.97 -21.82 -27.61
N VAL A 898 8.79 -22.75 -28.10
CA VAL A 898 9.90 -23.36 -27.34
C VAL A 898 11.19 -23.32 -28.17
N GLY A 899 12.27 -22.83 -27.56
CA GLY A 899 13.59 -22.79 -28.18
C GLY A 899 14.34 -24.11 -28.02
N PHE A 900 14.50 -24.86 -29.11
CA PHE A 900 15.36 -26.06 -29.19
C PHE A 900 16.67 -25.80 -29.96
N ASP A 901 17.05 -24.53 -30.12
CA ASP A 901 18.20 -24.15 -30.93
C ASP A 901 19.49 -24.81 -30.41
N GLY A 902 20.14 -25.61 -31.28
CA GLY A 902 21.35 -26.35 -30.92
C GLY A 902 21.14 -27.59 -30.05
N VAL A 903 19.89 -28.02 -29.81
CA VAL A 903 19.56 -29.24 -29.05
C VAL A 903 19.42 -30.44 -30.01
N SER A 904 20.26 -31.46 -29.81
CA SER A 904 20.18 -32.71 -30.58
C SER A 904 19.08 -33.65 -30.06
N PRO A 905 18.31 -34.33 -30.96
CA PRO A 905 17.37 -35.37 -30.57
C PRO A 905 18.04 -36.50 -29.78
N MET A 906 17.40 -36.97 -28.72
CA MET A 906 17.89 -38.09 -27.92
C MET A 906 17.11 -39.37 -28.24
N THR A 907 17.82 -40.41 -28.65
CA THR A 907 17.23 -41.68 -29.05
C THR A 907 16.62 -42.42 -27.85
N GLY A 908 15.39 -42.90 -28.01
CA GLY A 908 14.72 -43.72 -27.00
C GLY A 908 14.15 -42.94 -25.80
N LEU A 909 13.72 -41.70 -26.02
CA LEU A 909 12.87 -40.95 -25.08
C LEU A 909 11.39 -40.98 -25.48
N VAL A 910 11.11 -40.98 -26.78
CA VAL A 910 9.76 -40.98 -27.35
C VAL A 910 9.64 -42.15 -28.32
N GLU A 911 8.50 -42.83 -28.29
CA GLU A 911 8.13 -43.87 -29.24
C GLU A 911 6.72 -43.61 -29.79
N VAL A 912 6.38 -44.22 -30.93
CA VAL A 912 5.03 -44.11 -31.50
C VAL A 912 4.13 -45.11 -30.80
N GLY A 913 3.09 -44.64 -30.12
CA GLY A 913 2.11 -45.48 -29.45
C GLY A 913 1.25 -46.27 -30.44
N ASP A 914 0.50 -47.24 -29.92
CA ASP A 914 -0.33 -48.18 -30.72
C ASP A 914 -1.40 -47.48 -31.60
N ASP A 915 -1.79 -46.26 -31.25
CA ASP A 915 -2.75 -45.42 -31.96
C ASP A 915 -2.10 -44.35 -32.86
N GLY A 916 -0.78 -44.41 -33.02
CA GLY A 916 0.00 -43.45 -33.81
C GLY A 916 0.35 -42.16 -33.07
N VAL A 917 -0.05 -41.99 -31.81
CA VAL A 917 0.32 -40.81 -31.00
C VAL A 917 1.67 -41.04 -30.32
N PRO A 918 2.62 -40.10 -30.41
CA PRO A 918 3.89 -40.23 -29.70
C PRO A 918 3.70 -40.30 -28.18
N VAL A 919 4.43 -41.20 -27.52
CA VAL A 919 4.41 -41.40 -26.06
C VAL A 919 5.82 -41.46 -25.49
N VAL A 920 5.95 -41.09 -24.21
CA VAL A 920 7.23 -41.16 -23.47
C VAL A 920 7.60 -42.61 -23.18
N GLN A 921 8.78 -43.05 -23.60
CA GLN A 921 9.21 -44.46 -23.53
C GLN A 921 9.61 -44.90 -22.11
N ALA A 922 10.09 -43.98 -21.27
CA ALA A 922 10.57 -44.27 -19.92
C ALA A 922 10.47 -43.03 -19.01
N ASP A 923 10.41 -43.23 -17.69
CA ASP A 923 10.38 -42.10 -16.75
C ASP A 923 11.62 -41.22 -16.94
N ILE A 924 11.38 -39.94 -17.21
CA ILE A 924 12.40 -38.90 -17.21
C ILE A 924 12.36 -38.24 -15.83
N VAL A 925 13.47 -38.32 -15.09
CA VAL A 925 13.62 -37.76 -13.75
C VAL A 925 14.67 -36.65 -13.72
N VAL A 926 14.54 -35.71 -12.80
CA VAL A 926 15.50 -34.62 -12.58
C VAL A 926 16.12 -34.70 -11.19
N ASN A 927 17.43 -34.40 -11.10
CA ASN A 927 18.19 -34.24 -9.86
C ASN A 927 17.97 -35.33 -8.78
N PRO A 928 18.31 -36.61 -9.03
CA PRO A 928 18.45 -37.58 -7.95
C PRO A 928 19.59 -37.13 -7.01
N GLN A 929 19.28 -36.68 -5.79
CA GLN A 929 20.31 -36.29 -4.83
C GLN A 929 21.17 -37.50 -4.42
N SER A 930 22.48 -37.29 -4.32
CA SER A 930 23.43 -38.18 -3.67
C SER A 930 24.01 -37.48 -2.44
N ALA A 931 23.28 -37.46 -1.32
CA ALA A 931 23.87 -37.08 -0.04
C ALA A 931 24.41 -38.35 0.63
N GLY A 932 25.74 -38.50 0.71
CA GLY A 932 26.37 -39.62 1.42
C GLY A 932 26.33 -41.00 0.73
N GLY A 933 26.03 -41.06 -0.57
CA GLY A 933 26.08 -42.30 -1.36
C GLY A 933 24.77 -43.09 -1.46
N MET A 934 23.64 -42.56 -0.95
CA MET A 934 22.31 -43.10 -1.25
C MET A 934 21.56 -42.16 -2.21
N ALA A 935 21.13 -42.69 -3.34
CA ALA A 935 20.32 -41.97 -4.31
C ALA A 935 18.89 -41.79 -3.77
N ALA A 936 18.46 -40.54 -3.59
CA ALA A 936 17.03 -40.25 -3.45
C ALA A 936 16.31 -40.50 -4.79
N ALA A 937 15.04 -40.89 -4.75
CA ALA A 937 14.21 -40.97 -5.95
C ALA A 937 14.04 -39.55 -6.53
N GLY A 938 14.76 -39.23 -7.62
CA GLY A 938 14.61 -37.95 -8.32
C GLY A 938 13.15 -37.68 -8.72
N GLN A 939 12.79 -36.41 -8.89
CA GLN A 939 11.43 -36.03 -9.28
C GLN A 939 11.17 -36.48 -10.73
N VAL A 940 10.10 -37.25 -10.95
CA VAL A 940 9.63 -37.58 -12.30
C VAL A 940 9.08 -36.32 -12.96
N VAL A 941 9.71 -35.92 -14.07
CA VAL A 941 9.33 -34.77 -14.89
C VAL A 941 8.37 -35.19 -15.99
N PHE A 942 8.65 -36.31 -16.66
CA PHE A 942 7.75 -36.92 -17.64
C PHE A 942 7.62 -38.42 -17.34
N PRO A 943 6.42 -38.91 -16.99
CA PRO A 943 6.22 -40.33 -16.69
C PRO A 943 6.17 -41.17 -17.97
N ARG A 944 6.60 -42.44 -17.87
CA ARG A 944 6.45 -43.41 -18.95
C ARG A 944 4.99 -43.53 -19.39
N GLY A 945 4.76 -43.57 -20.70
CA GLY A 945 3.43 -43.67 -21.30
C GLY A 945 2.69 -42.33 -21.40
N ALA A 946 3.27 -41.22 -20.95
CA ALA A 946 2.68 -39.90 -21.16
C ALA A 946 2.56 -39.62 -22.66
N ARG A 947 1.34 -39.25 -23.09
CA ARG A 947 1.02 -38.93 -24.48
C ARG A 947 1.45 -37.50 -24.79
N LEU A 948 2.13 -37.27 -25.90
CA LEU A 948 2.55 -35.93 -26.32
C LEU A 948 1.34 -35.17 -26.89
N THR A 949 0.64 -34.43 -26.02
CA THR A 949 -0.59 -33.70 -26.35
C THR A 949 -0.39 -32.20 -26.58
N ASP A 950 0.75 -31.63 -26.16
CA ASP A 950 1.03 -30.20 -26.32
C ASP A 950 1.47 -29.90 -27.76
N ARG A 951 1.18 -28.67 -28.21
CA ARG A 951 1.52 -28.18 -29.56
C ARG A 951 2.72 -27.24 -29.47
N LEU A 952 3.90 -27.70 -29.88
CA LEU A 952 5.14 -26.93 -29.77
C LEU A 952 5.57 -26.33 -31.11
N VAL A 953 5.91 -25.05 -31.13
CA VAL A 953 6.41 -24.30 -32.29
C VAL A 953 7.93 -24.20 -32.16
N VAL A 954 8.65 -24.84 -33.07
CA VAL A 954 10.12 -24.99 -33.02
C VAL A 954 10.78 -24.23 -34.18
N GLY A 955 11.83 -23.44 -33.91
CA GLY A 955 12.78 -22.97 -34.92
C GLY A 955 12.18 -22.16 -36.09
N GLY A 956 11.38 -21.13 -35.82
CA GLY A 956 10.82 -20.24 -36.86
C GLY A 956 9.80 -20.89 -37.81
N SER A 957 9.45 -22.17 -37.60
CA SER A 957 8.34 -22.83 -38.28
C SER A 957 7.01 -22.34 -37.72
N ASP A 958 6.05 -22.00 -38.58
CA ASP A 958 4.68 -21.67 -38.15
C ASP A 958 3.84 -22.91 -37.79
N ARG A 959 4.33 -24.12 -38.10
CA ARG A 959 3.61 -25.38 -37.85
C ARG A 959 4.02 -25.98 -36.50
N PRO A 960 3.04 -26.28 -35.62
CA PRO A 960 3.33 -26.95 -34.36
C PRO A 960 3.62 -28.44 -34.57
N VAL A 961 4.48 -29.00 -33.72
CA VAL A 961 4.75 -30.43 -33.55
C VAL A 961 4.18 -30.92 -32.22
N ALA A 962 3.98 -32.23 -32.06
CA ALA A 962 3.55 -32.78 -30.78
C ALA A 962 4.67 -32.72 -29.74
N GLY A 963 4.33 -32.47 -28.47
CA GLY A 963 5.28 -32.42 -27.37
C GLY A 963 4.63 -32.50 -25.99
N LEU A 964 5.44 -32.25 -24.97
CA LEU A 964 5.06 -32.15 -23.56
C LEU A 964 5.77 -30.98 -22.89
N ILE A 965 5.06 -30.26 -22.03
CA ILE A 965 5.60 -29.26 -21.11
C ILE A 965 5.42 -29.76 -19.68
N SER A 966 6.48 -29.76 -18.87
CA SER A 966 6.41 -30.20 -17.48
C SER A 966 5.84 -29.13 -16.55
N GLY A 967 5.50 -29.51 -15.32
CA GLY A 967 5.41 -28.55 -14.22
C GLY A 967 6.77 -27.94 -13.86
N ALA A 968 6.77 -27.01 -12.91
CA ALA A 968 8.01 -26.39 -12.41
C ALA A 968 9.00 -27.45 -11.90
N LEU A 969 10.25 -27.31 -12.32
CA LEU A 969 11.38 -28.11 -11.85
C LEU A 969 11.72 -27.76 -10.38
N PRO A 970 12.36 -28.67 -9.63
CA PRO A 970 12.79 -28.39 -8.26
C PRO A 970 13.66 -27.13 -8.20
N LYS A 971 13.32 -26.22 -7.27
CA LYS A 971 14.11 -25.01 -6.99
C LYS A 971 15.45 -25.29 -6.29
N ASP A 972 15.60 -26.48 -5.70
CA ASP A 972 16.83 -26.91 -5.08
C ASP A 972 17.82 -27.41 -6.16
N VAL A 973 18.67 -26.51 -6.62
CA VAL A 973 19.71 -26.79 -7.60
C VAL A 973 20.92 -27.44 -6.89
N PRO A 974 21.46 -28.57 -7.39
CA PRO A 974 22.63 -29.20 -6.81
C PRO A 974 23.89 -28.31 -6.92
N VAL A 975 24.93 -28.67 -6.16
CA VAL A 975 26.15 -27.85 -5.94
C VAL A 975 26.92 -27.53 -7.24
N ASP A 976 26.70 -28.32 -8.29
CA ASP A 976 27.25 -28.17 -9.63
C ASP A 976 26.54 -27.11 -10.49
N GLY A 977 25.45 -26.49 -9.98
CA GLY A 977 24.85 -25.29 -10.56
C GLY A 977 23.89 -25.53 -11.73
N GLY A 978 23.34 -26.73 -11.89
CA GLY A 978 22.33 -27.01 -12.92
C GLY A 978 21.46 -28.25 -12.67
N TRP A 979 20.45 -28.45 -13.53
CA TRP A 979 19.61 -29.65 -13.54
C TRP A 979 20.22 -30.74 -14.42
N SER A 980 20.31 -31.94 -13.86
CA SER A 980 20.67 -33.16 -14.60
C SER A 980 19.44 -34.03 -14.78
N PHE A 981 19.12 -34.36 -16.03
CA PHE A 981 18.01 -35.25 -16.38
C PHE A 981 18.52 -36.69 -16.54
N TYR A 982 17.70 -37.65 -16.14
CA TYR A 982 18.00 -39.07 -16.25
C TYR A 982 16.78 -39.81 -16.79
N ARG A 983 17.04 -40.85 -17.57
CA ARG A 983 16.05 -41.86 -17.96
C ARG A 983 16.17 -43.07 -17.05
N ARG A 984 15.06 -43.52 -16.47
CA ARG A 984 15.00 -44.77 -15.71
C ARG A 984 14.98 -45.98 -16.64
N ASP A 985 15.81 -47.00 -16.38
CA ASP A 985 15.82 -48.23 -17.17
C ASP A 985 14.49 -48.99 -16.98
N SER A 986 13.93 -49.52 -18.06
CA SER A 986 12.64 -50.23 -18.05
C SER A 986 12.73 -51.62 -17.43
N THR A 987 13.95 -52.17 -17.30
CA THR A 987 14.24 -53.49 -16.73
C THR A 987 14.80 -53.43 -15.32
N ASP A 988 15.38 -52.29 -14.93
CA ASP A 988 15.96 -52.03 -13.60
C ASP A 988 15.65 -50.59 -13.14
N PRO A 989 14.58 -50.38 -12.35
CA PRO A 989 14.14 -49.05 -11.92
C PRO A 989 15.16 -48.25 -11.10
N ASP A 990 16.15 -48.93 -10.52
CA ASP A 990 17.24 -48.33 -9.74
C ASP A 990 18.39 -47.87 -10.64
N ARG A 991 18.43 -48.34 -11.89
CA ARG A 991 19.40 -47.92 -12.90
C ARG A 991 18.90 -46.69 -13.64
N MET A 992 19.57 -45.56 -13.38
CA MET A 992 19.31 -44.29 -14.06
C MET A 992 20.44 -43.96 -15.04
N VAL A 993 20.09 -43.56 -16.26
CA VAL A 993 21.05 -43.13 -17.30
C VAL A 993 20.88 -41.64 -17.52
N GLN A 994 21.94 -40.84 -17.32
CA GLN A 994 21.88 -39.40 -17.58
C GLN A 994 21.59 -39.14 -19.06
N ILE A 995 20.67 -38.22 -19.33
CA ILE A 995 20.25 -37.82 -20.67
C ILE A 995 20.54 -36.33 -20.88
N GLY A 996 21.12 -36.00 -22.02
CA GLY A 996 21.49 -34.63 -22.37
C GLY A 996 22.68 -34.10 -21.58
N ARG A 997 22.88 -32.78 -21.66
CA ARG A 997 23.89 -32.05 -20.86
C ARG A 997 23.22 -31.50 -19.59
N VAL A 998 24.02 -31.23 -18.57
CA VAL A 998 23.56 -30.46 -17.40
C VAL A 998 23.02 -29.12 -17.88
N MET A 999 21.76 -28.84 -17.58
CA MET A 999 21.12 -27.58 -17.95
C MET A 999 21.36 -26.59 -16.84
N SER A 1000 22.09 -25.51 -17.11
CA SER A 1000 22.44 -24.50 -16.11
C SER A 1000 21.18 -23.94 -15.44
N ALA A 1001 21.22 -23.84 -14.12
CA ALA A 1001 20.16 -23.16 -13.39
C ALA A 1001 20.43 -21.64 -13.34
N PRO A 1002 19.38 -20.81 -13.29
CA PRO A 1002 19.56 -19.37 -13.09
C PRO A 1002 20.27 -19.08 -11.76
N GLU A 1003 21.15 -18.07 -11.74
CA GLU A 1003 21.85 -17.63 -10.52
C GLU A 1003 20.90 -17.17 -9.40
N ALA A 1004 19.65 -16.82 -9.73
CA ALA A 1004 18.65 -16.34 -8.79
C ALA A 1004 18.11 -17.42 -7.82
N GLY A 1005 18.39 -18.71 -8.04
CA GLY A 1005 18.04 -19.80 -7.13
C GLY A 1005 16.54 -19.86 -6.80
N ARG A 1006 16.19 -20.02 -5.51
CA ARG A 1006 14.79 -20.13 -5.03
C ARG A 1006 13.91 -18.91 -5.31
N MET A 1007 14.52 -17.75 -5.58
CA MET A 1007 13.85 -16.47 -5.88
C MET A 1007 13.79 -16.19 -7.39
N GLY A 1008 14.36 -17.08 -8.22
CA GLY A 1008 14.30 -16.99 -9.67
C GLY A 1008 12.94 -17.40 -10.24
N PRO A 1009 12.73 -17.16 -11.54
CA PRO A 1009 11.55 -17.67 -12.21
C PRO A 1009 11.52 -19.20 -12.16
N ASP A 1010 10.33 -19.77 -12.08
CA ASP A 1010 10.12 -21.19 -12.19
C ASP A 1010 10.60 -21.65 -13.57
N ILE A 1011 11.34 -22.76 -13.60
CA ILE A 1011 11.84 -23.34 -14.84
C ILE A 1011 11.01 -24.58 -15.16
N VAL A 1012 10.60 -24.73 -16.40
CA VAL A 1012 9.90 -25.92 -16.89
C VAL A 1012 10.75 -26.63 -17.95
N ALA A 1013 10.59 -27.93 -18.06
CA ALA A 1013 11.16 -28.73 -19.13
C ALA A 1013 10.16 -28.88 -20.29
N ALA A 1014 10.66 -28.96 -21.52
CA ALA A 1014 9.86 -29.24 -22.70
C ALA A 1014 10.50 -30.36 -23.52
N LEU A 1015 9.67 -31.31 -23.97
CA LEU A 1015 10.05 -32.47 -24.77
C LEU A 1015 9.26 -32.48 -26.09
N ASP A 1016 9.92 -32.57 -27.24
CA ASP A 1016 9.25 -32.71 -28.54
C ASP A 1016 9.12 -34.17 -29.00
N GLN A 1017 8.34 -34.40 -30.05
CA GLN A 1017 8.13 -35.72 -30.66
C GLN A 1017 9.39 -36.38 -31.24
N ASP A 1018 10.46 -35.60 -31.51
CA ASP A 1018 11.73 -36.12 -32.00
C ASP A 1018 12.65 -36.54 -30.83
N GLY A 1019 12.25 -36.27 -29.58
CA GLY A 1019 13.04 -36.56 -28.38
C GLY A 1019 14.05 -35.48 -28.03
N ARG A 1020 13.85 -34.22 -28.46
CA ARG A 1020 14.62 -33.07 -27.98
C ARG A 1020 14.07 -32.61 -26.64
N LEU A 1021 14.94 -32.47 -25.64
CA LEU A 1021 14.61 -31.99 -24.29
C LEU A 1021 15.32 -30.66 -24.05
N THR A 1022 14.58 -29.65 -23.62
CA THR A 1022 15.12 -28.33 -23.25
C THR A 1022 14.45 -27.83 -21.97
N THR A 1023 14.98 -26.75 -21.39
CA THR A 1023 14.34 -26.01 -20.32
C THR A 1023 14.09 -24.57 -20.74
N THR A 1024 13.00 -24.00 -20.24
CA THR A 1024 12.67 -22.59 -20.45
C THR A 1024 12.30 -21.95 -19.12
N PRO A 1025 12.68 -20.68 -18.89
CA PRO A 1025 12.11 -19.91 -17.81
C PRO A 1025 10.62 -19.71 -18.08
N SER A 1026 9.82 -19.93 -17.05
CA SER A 1026 8.37 -19.74 -17.01
C SER A 1026 7.56 -20.56 -18.03
N TYR A 1027 6.26 -20.27 -18.15
CA TYR A 1027 5.42 -20.84 -19.19
C TYR A 1027 5.98 -20.52 -20.59
N PRO A 1028 6.08 -21.53 -21.47
CA PRO A 1028 6.34 -21.27 -22.89
C PRO A 1028 5.30 -20.28 -23.44
N ALA A 1029 5.79 -19.22 -24.08
CA ALA A 1029 4.94 -18.17 -24.63
C ALA A 1029 3.98 -18.75 -25.67
N TYR A 1030 2.73 -18.26 -25.70
CA TYR A 1030 1.80 -18.66 -26.75
C TYR A 1030 2.24 -18.12 -28.11
N GLN A 1031 1.99 -18.89 -29.16
CA GLN A 1031 2.00 -18.40 -30.53
C GLN A 1031 0.95 -17.29 -30.65
N GLN A 1032 1.38 -16.04 -30.84
CA GLN A 1032 0.48 -14.89 -30.82
C GLN A 1032 -0.32 -14.77 -32.12
N ALA A 1033 -1.62 -14.53 -31.99
CA ALA A 1033 -2.48 -14.05 -33.08
C ALA A 1033 -2.52 -12.52 -33.06
N LYS A 1034 -2.63 -11.89 -34.23
CA LYS A 1034 -2.72 -10.42 -34.36
C LYS A 1034 -4.15 -9.90 -34.37
N SER A 1035 -5.12 -10.77 -34.58
CA SER A 1035 -6.53 -10.42 -34.67
C SER A 1035 -7.43 -11.58 -34.26
N MET A 1036 -8.70 -11.30 -33.95
CA MET A 1036 -9.68 -12.33 -33.63
C MET A 1036 -9.96 -13.27 -34.81
N ALA A 1037 -9.80 -12.81 -36.05
CA ALA A 1037 -9.93 -13.66 -37.24
C ALA A 1037 -8.78 -14.68 -37.31
N GLU A 1038 -7.55 -14.25 -37.01
CA GLU A 1038 -6.37 -15.12 -37.03
C GLU A 1038 -6.50 -16.27 -36.01
N VAL A 1039 -7.20 -16.07 -34.88
CA VAL A 1039 -7.49 -17.15 -33.91
C VAL A 1039 -8.24 -18.32 -34.56
N LEU A 1040 -9.16 -18.06 -35.50
CA LEU A 1040 -9.92 -19.09 -36.21
C LEU A 1040 -9.19 -19.64 -37.44
N GLU A 1041 -8.40 -18.81 -38.10
CA GLU A 1041 -7.67 -19.15 -39.34
C GLU A 1041 -6.38 -19.93 -39.07
N ARG A 1042 -5.76 -19.71 -37.90
CA ARG A 1042 -4.51 -20.33 -37.48
C ARG A 1042 -4.70 -21.10 -36.16
N PRO A 1043 -5.17 -22.37 -36.22
CA PRO A 1043 -5.37 -23.18 -35.03
C PRO A 1043 -4.13 -23.26 -34.14
N GLY A 1044 -4.28 -22.91 -32.86
CA GLY A 1044 -3.19 -22.82 -31.89
C GLY A 1044 -2.66 -21.40 -31.66
N ALA A 1045 -3.00 -20.42 -32.50
CA ALA A 1045 -2.69 -19.03 -32.23
C ALA A 1045 -3.59 -18.45 -31.13
N VAL A 1046 -3.01 -17.67 -30.24
CA VAL A 1046 -3.67 -17.11 -29.06
C VAL A 1046 -3.67 -15.59 -29.14
N LEU A 1047 -4.82 -14.98 -28.87
CA LEU A 1047 -4.99 -13.53 -28.79
C LEU A 1047 -5.25 -13.12 -27.35
N GLY A 1048 -4.45 -12.19 -26.82
CA GLY A 1048 -4.59 -11.68 -25.45
C GLY A 1048 -5.17 -10.27 -25.40
N TYR A 1049 -6.12 -10.04 -24.49
CA TYR A 1049 -6.63 -8.70 -24.17
C TYR A 1049 -6.58 -8.47 -22.66
N ALA A 1050 -5.99 -7.34 -22.24
CA ALA A 1050 -6.11 -6.89 -20.87
C ALA A 1050 -7.57 -6.53 -20.58
N MET A 1051 -8.13 -7.10 -19.52
CA MET A 1051 -9.49 -6.75 -19.10
C MET A 1051 -9.50 -5.35 -18.50
N LYS A 1052 -10.59 -4.61 -18.69
CA LYS A 1052 -10.79 -3.33 -18.02
C LYS A 1052 -10.91 -3.58 -16.51
N PRO A 1053 -10.03 -3.04 -15.66
CA PRO A 1053 -10.12 -3.22 -14.22
C PRO A 1053 -11.45 -2.67 -13.67
N GLY A 1054 -12.00 -3.34 -12.66
CA GLY A 1054 -13.16 -2.85 -11.94
C GLY A 1054 -12.89 -1.54 -11.18
N THR A 1055 -13.94 -0.79 -10.88
CA THR A 1055 -13.88 0.43 -10.06
C THR A 1055 -14.50 0.18 -8.70
N ALA A 1056 -14.05 0.88 -7.66
CA ALA A 1056 -14.66 0.77 -6.34
C ALA A 1056 -16.16 1.15 -6.40
N ASP A 1057 -17.01 0.32 -5.79
CA ASP A 1057 -18.44 0.59 -5.62
C ASP A 1057 -18.62 1.46 -4.38
N ILE A 1058 -18.95 2.74 -4.58
CA ILE A 1058 -19.15 3.73 -3.51
C ILE A 1058 -20.66 3.90 -3.35
N ASP A 1059 -21.18 3.62 -2.16
CA ASP A 1059 -22.58 3.89 -1.83
C ASP A 1059 -22.73 5.37 -1.49
N GLU A 1060 -23.42 6.12 -2.35
CA GLU A 1060 -23.65 7.55 -2.17
C GLU A 1060 -24.39 7.87 -0.86
N ARG A 1061 -25.13 6.92 -0.27
CA ARG A 1061 -25.81 7.10 1.02
C ARG A 1061 -24.84 7.12 2.20
N PHE A 1062 -23.65 6.55 2.04
CA PHE A 1062 -22.62 6.46 3.07
C PHE A 1062 -21.50 7.49 2.86
N ASP A 1063 -21.58 8.31 1.81
CA ASP A 1063 -20.70 9.45 1.60
C ASP A 1063 -21.32 10.70 2.24
N PRO A 1064 -20.82 11.15 3.42
CA PRO A 1064 -21.37 12.33 4.08
C PRO A 1064 -21.02 13.63 3.34
N PHE A 1065 -20.07 13.61 2.40
CA PHE A 1065 -19.50 14.82 1.80
C PHE A 1065 -20.04 15.15 0.40
N ASN A 1066 -20.91 14.30 -0.17
CA ASN A 1066 -21.57 14.55 -1.45
C ASN A 1066 -22.78 15.52 -1.37
N GLY A 1067 -23.34 15.73 -0.17
CA GLY A 1067 -24.47 16.61 0.08
C GLY A 1067 -25.86 16.02 -0.15
N THR A 1068 -25.98 14.70 -0.27
CA THR A 1068 -27.25 13.99 -0.47
C THR A 1068 -27.74 13.18 0.73
N HIS A 1069 -26.90 12.99 1.75
CA HIS A 1069 -27.13 12.15 2.95
C HIS A 1069 -28.43 12.45 3.69
#